data_AF-A0A6A8V6U1-F1
#
_entry.id   AF-A0A6A8V6U1-F1
#
_cell.length_a   1.000
_cell.length_b   1.000
_cell.length_c   1.000
_cell.angle_alpha   90.00
_cell.angle_beta   90.00
_cell.angle_gamma   90.00
#
_symmetry.space_group_name_H-M   'P 1'
#
loop_
_entity.id
_entity.type
_entity.pdbx_description
1 polymer ?
#
loop_
_entity_poly.entity_id
_entity_poly.type
_entity_poly.pdbx_seq_one_letter_code
_entity_poly.pdbx_strand_id
1 'polypeptide(L)'
;MSLKHDVMLKKEAVGYVFDALSEKYISLTFDDKAGHGGGMSGSNGISDVASEILDTVQKTQEDDEYSKKLKVLVDNANRAFEDKAGALGKEITDGIEQAKAQAEVVKAEISAQITGRFNDFNLRLNTELYNQDSKISDAKKQADAAFNQMWEVHLTADKAFEKAQQASAQALYAIDNNDKVKSELADFKKSAQISQTTLSEEINAFKEQYGTKLNEVVNTTNGISTKIAEIKTYVDNDGGRIEELRRYVRDETSENITSIREELSRNYINKATYNENARTVERRFEALTSEQDAKLSTYKQGIDGRFTEITSLLNGKVNQSDFQRVRENSALYERVLGTSESDVPNKMSRLIMSSQIFQTEVGKYVTDDNNLIVNSMTMDKNTLVGNNNPKASVSVNDGIFTIKAQGLTGYNWSGFSLPIYVKKIYHGETYTLGFKYRIREYPDSSFAFNIKNHGLNKILLSSDIGKNRPPLNEWQEFQKTFTVQEDFAFGEDANYPFYIYLAKNGWVEFKEPILVRGSNTGPYKPSQFDDAFAKTKALESQMTSKIGEVSGATAEAKQLAIGAQARADQAAGISRTAQEKAEDAQTKAIQVAEQARQAQQSAEATRTQVTQLAGSYAIQNLNSAGDLISGINLGASGLNRITGRATHITGDTLIDNAVIKSAMVDKLKTGNFESGSVTTQILASNAVTADKLLVDSALINKFVSNQAFIRELTSQKAFITQLASIDFSAEHIKGGRLSAKNGSTVFDLDNGTLNLYSNTGTIRRIDDTNSSQFIKLMKSGFVAEKFRDSNAALMVFGTNHNKDPKEVERHDNKTFAGIRIWSGKGNGAEESLTEFIGDRVLIYSNNENRSPWNFHNNIDGKQTYLLPMNQNSVKHYIGRGDFFLEALYSRKVFLANGKDVGAYLWDLLTCFGMMVRHGMITNTTIKNHIQGILNGYGFRI
;
A
#
# COMPACT_ATOMS: atom_id res chain seq x y z
N MET A 1 -35.13 58.88 59.35
CA MET A 1 -34.97 57.91 58.24
C MET A 1 -36.35 57.69 57.63
N SER A 2 -36.59 58.19 56.42
CA SER A 2 -37.77 57.85 55.61
C SER A 2 -37.24 57.30 54.29
N LEU A 3 -37.37 55.99 54.13
CA LEU A 3 -36.96 55.25 52.94
C LEU A 3 -38.02 55.47 51.84
N LYS A 4 -37.77 56.42 50.93
CA LYS A 4 -38.22 56.29 49.53
C LYS A 4 -37.67 57.31 48.52
N HIS A 5 -36.99 58.37 48.94
CA HIS A 5 -36.28 59.26 48.01
C HIS A 5 -34.97 59.69 48.65
N ASP A 6 -33.86 59.34 48.02
CA ASP A 6 -32.49 59.59 48.51
C ASP A 6 -32.11 61.06 48.29
N VAL A 7 -32.85 61.98 48.92
CA VAL A 7 -32.50 63.39 48.98
C VAL A 7 -31.84 63.65 50.33
N MET A 8 -30.51 63.54 50.35
CA MET A 8 -29.70 63.98 51.48
C MET A 8 -29.63 65.50 51.53
N LEU A 9 -30.52 66.13 52.31
CA LEU A 9 -30.35 67.53 52.71
C LEU A 9 -29.34 67.58 53.87
N LYS A 10 -28.15 68.13 53.60
CA LYS A 10 -27.16 68.44 54.64
C LYS A 10 -27.39 69.87 55.10
N LYS A 11 -27.60 70.05 56.41
CA LYS A 11 -27.54 71.34 57.10
C LYS A 11 -26.42 71.28 58.12
N GLU A 12 -25.62 72.34 58.20
CA GLU A 12 -24.52 72.43 59.16
C GLU A 12 -25.08 72.94 60.51
N ALA A 13 -24.77 72.25 61.61
CA ALA A 13 -25.15 72.69 62.94
C ALA A 13 -24.19 73.80 63.39
N VAL A 14 -24.68 75.03 63.50
CA VAL A 14 -23.89 76.22 63.81
C VAL A 14 -23.97 76.62 65.28
N GLY A 15 -24.81 75.96 66.08
CA GLY A 15 -24.87 76.14 67.52
C GLY A 15 -25.61 75.00 68.23
N TYR A 16 -25.26 74.75 69.50
CA TYR A 16 -25.98 73.80 70.35
C TYR A 16 -26.02 74.25 71.81
N VAL A 17 -27.04 73.80 72.53
CA VAL A 17 -27.14 73.92 74.00
C VAL A 17 -27.21 72.51 74.57
N PHE A 18 -26.25 72.17 75.42
CA PHE A 18 -26.09 70.84 75.99
C PHE A 18 -26.31 70.88 77.50
N ASP A 19 -27.18 70.01 78.02
CA ASP A 19 -27.35 69.80 79.45
C ASP A 19 -26.42 68.70 79.92
N ALA A 20 -25.41 69.08 80.70
CA ALA A 20 -24.42 68.15 81.22
C ALA A 20 -24.96 67.22 82.32
N LEU A 21 -26.05 67.58 83.01
CA LEU A 21 -26.61 66.76 84.09
C LEU A 21 -27.52 65.63 83.57
N SER A 22 -28.13 65.82 82.40
CA SER A 22 -28.96 64.80 81.76
C SER A 22 -28.30 64.14 80.54
N GLU A 23 -27.06 64.52 80.23
CA GLU A 23 -26.26 64.09 79.07
C GLU A 23 -27.02 64.17 77.73
N LYS A 24 -27.87 65.19 77.58
CA LYS A 24 -28.70 65.37 76.39
C LYS A 24 -28.54 66.78 75.82
N TYR A 25 -28.53 66.85 74.49
CA TYR A 25 -28.63 68.11 73.77
C TYR A 25 -30.05 68.66 73.95
N ILE A 26 -30.16 69.85 74.54
CA ILE A 26 -31.45 70.54 74.73
C ILE A 26 -31.91 71.15 73.41
N SER A 27 -30.99 71.74 72.63
CA SER A 27 -31.30 72.28 71.31
C SER A 27 -30.08 72.29 70.39
N LEU A 28 -30.35 72.14 69.08
CA LEU A 28 -29.39 72.31 67.99
C LEU A 28 -29.93 73.38 67.03
N THR A 29 -29.08 74.34 66.68
CA THR A 29 -29.38 75.42 65.73
C THR A 29 -28.62 75.14 64.44
N PHE A 30 -29.35 75.05 63.33
CA PHE A 30 -28.81 74.82 61.99
C PHE A 30 -28.77 76.13 61.21
N ASP A 31 -27.89 76.23 60.23
CA ASP A 31 -27.88 77.39 59.33
C ASP A 31 -29.15 77.49 58.46
N ASP A 32 -29.37 78.69 57.94
CA ASP A 32 -30.51 79.06 57.10
C ASP A 32 -30.30 78.74 55.61
N LYS A 33 -29.14 78.19 55.23
CA LYS A 33 -28.79 77.86 53.84
C LYS A 33 -28.76 76.35 53.60
N ALA A 34 -29.77 75.83 52.92
CA ALA A 34 -29.76 74.44 52.45
C ALA A 34 -28.81 74.29 51.24
N GLY A 35 -27.66 73.64 51.43
CA GLY A 35 -26.72 73.31 50.36
C GLY A 35 -26.99 71.94 49.74
N HIS A 36 -27.17 71.89 48.41
CA HIS A 36 -27.21 70.63 47.65
C HIS A 36 -25.79 70.31 47.16
N GLY A 37 -25.16 69.31 47.76
CA GLY A 37 -23.79 68.91 47.45
C GLY A 37 -23.73 67.91 46.30
N GLY A 38 -23.31 68.36 45.13
CA GLY A 38 -22.97 67.49 44.00
C GLY A 38 -23.01 68.23 42.68
N GLY A 39 -21.91 68.92 42.35
CA GLY A 39 -21.78 69.66 41.10
C GLY A 39 -21.73 68.74 39.88
N MET A 40 -22.54 69.05 38.88
CA MET A 40 -22.19 68.95 37.45
C MET A 40 -23.11 69.90 36.68
N SER A 41 -22.49 70.88 36.03
CA SER A 41 -23.10 71.86 35.15
C SER A 41 -23.91 71.21 34.04
N GLY A 42 -25.18 71.62 33.93
CA GLY A 42 -26.04 71.35 32.79
C GLY A 42 -27.48 71.71 33.17
N SER A 43 -27.99 72.83 32.66
CA SER A 43 -29.37 73.25 32.89
C SER A 43 -30.33 72.15 32.43
N ASN A 44 -30.88 71.41 33.37
CA ASN A 44 -31.91 70.43 33.07
C ASN A 44 -33.24 71.17 33.17
N GLY A 45 -33.77 71.63 32.03
CA GLY A 45 -35.06 72.33 31.98
C GLY A 45 -36.24 71.59 32.65
N ILE A 46 -36.08 70.30 32.99
CA ILE A 46 -37.05 69.54 33.79
C ILE A 46 -36.90 69.82 35.29
N SER A 47 -35.68 70.03 35.83
CA SER A 47 -35.49 70.37 37.25
C SER A 47 -35.93 71.79 37.56
N ASP A 48 -35.71 72.72 36.63
CA ASP A 48 -36.12 74.12 36.79
C ASP A 48 -37.65 74.25 36.72
N VAL A 49 -38.29 73.57 35.76
CA VAL A 49 -39.76 73.52 35.64
C VAL A 49 -40.40 72.74 36.80
N ALA A 50 -39.80 71.65 37.27
CA ALA A 50 -40.30 70.92 38.44
C ALA A 50 -40.21 71.77 39.72
N SER A 51 -39.16 72.58 39.86
CA SER A 51 -39.01 73.52 40.98
C SER A 51 -40.04 74.64 40.91
N GLU A 52 -40.33 75.18 39.74
CA GLU A 52 -41.32 76.23 39.51
C GLU A 52 -42.77 75.73 39.69
N ILE A 53 -43.06 74.49 39.28
CA ILE A 53 -44.34 73.82 39.56
C ILE A 53 -44.51 73.60 41.06
N LEU A 54 -43.49 73.14 41.78
CA LEU A 54 -43.56 72.95 43.24
C LEU A 54 -43.77 74.27 43.99
N ASP A 55 -43.10 75.34 43.56
CA ASP A 55 -43.22 76.67 44.17
C ASP A 55 -44.60 77.31 43.89
N THR A 56 -45.18 77.02 42.72
CA THR A 56 -46.54 77.44 42.37
C THR A 56 -47.57 76.67 43.22
N VAL A 57 -47.40 75.34 43.39
CA VAL A 57 -48.32 74.48 44.15
C VAL A 57 -48.38 74.80 45.65
N GLN A 58 -47.36 75.46 46.21
CA GLN A 58 -47.34 75.81 47.64
C GLN A 58 -48.05 77.14 48.00
N LYS A 59 -48.52 77.94 47.03
CA LYS A 59 -49.24 79.20 47.32
C LYS A 59 -50.77 79.00 47.17
N THR A 60 -51.47 79.38 48.23
CA THR A 60 -52.89 79.18 48.61
C THR A 60 -53.97 79.26 47.51
N GLN A 61 -55.05 78.51 47.79
CA GLN A 61 -56.29 78.29 47.02
C GLN A 61 -57.03 79.57 46.57
N GLU A 62 -57.71 79.41 45.42
CA GLU A 62 -58.68 80.31 44.74
C GLU A 62 -58.09 81.26 43.68
N ASP A 63 -58.02 80.82 42.42
CA ASP A 63 -58.37 81.62 41.23
C ASP A 63 -58.21 80.84 39.91
N ASP A 64 -59.05 81.15 38.92
CA ASP A 64 -59.04 80.60 37.55
C ASP A 64 -57.70 80.87 36.82
N GLU A 65 -56.93 81.84 37.31
CA GLU A 65 -55.60 82.22 36.82
C GLU A 65 -54.50 81.23 37.25
N TYR A 66 -54.63 80.62 38.42
CA TYR A 66 -53.72 79.59 38.93
C TYR A 66 -53.79 78.32 38.07
N SER A 67 -54.99 77.84 37.76
CA SER A 67 -55.21 76.68 36.88
C SER A 67 -54.67 76.92 35.46
N LYS A 68 -54.77 78.15 34.94
CA LYS A 68 -54.18 78.52 33.63
C LYS A 68 -52.65 78.52 33.66
N LYS A 69 -52.02 79.10 34.69
CA LYS A 69 -50.55 79.09 34.83
C LYS A 69 -49.99 77.69 35.05
N LEU A 70 -50.65 76.88 35.89
CA LEU A 70 -50.29 75.48 36.08
C LEU A 70 -50.42 74.69 34.78
N LYS A 71 -51.49 74.92 34.00
CA LYS A 71 -51.66 74.28 32.70
C LYS A 71 -50.57 74.67 31.71
N VAL A 72 -50.20 75.96 31.60
CA VAL A 72 -49.12 76.42 30.73
C VAL A 72 -47.77 75.82 31.13
N LEU A 73 -47.48 75.72 32.44
CA LEU A 73 -46.25 75.11 32.94
C LEU A 73 -46.21 73.60 32.65
N VAL A 74 -47.33 72.89 32.82
CA VAL A 74 -47.45 71.47 32.46
C VAL A 74 -47.33 71.28 30.95
N ASP A 75 -47.96 72.14 30.14
CA ASP A 75 -47.86 72.09 28.67
C ASP A 75 -46.43 72.39 28.19
N ASN A 76 -45.71 73.30 28.86
CA ASN A 76 -44.29 73.57 28.58
C ASN A 76 -43.39 72.41 29.03
N ALA A 77 -43.69 71.77 30.17
CA ALA A 77 -42.99 70.57 30.63
C ALA A 77 -43.19 69.41 29.66
N ASN A 78 -44.44 69.20 29.20
CA ASN A 78 -44.78 68.19 28.22
C ASN A 78 -44.09 68.46 26.88
N ARG A 79 -44.05 69.73 26.43
CA ARG A 79 -43.32 70.11 25.20
C ARG A 79 -41.82 69.87 25.33
N ALA A 80 -41.21 70.25 26.45
CA ALA A 80 -39.79 70.01 26.71
C ALA A 80 -39.47 68.50 26.79
N PHE A 81 -40.41 67.70 27.30
CA PHE A 81 -40.31 66.24 27.28
C PHE A 81 -40.44 65.68 25.85
N GLU A 82 -41.41 66.15 25.07
CA GLU A 82 -41.60 65.76 23.66
C GLU A 82 -40.40 66.13 22.79
N ASP A 83 -39.82 67.32 22.97
CA ASP A 83 -38.62 67.76 22.25
C ASP A 83 -37.40 66.88 22.57
N LYS A 84 -37.20 66.52 23.84
CA LYS A 84 -36.15 65.58 24.26
C LYS A 84 -36.40 64.16 23.75
N ALA A 85 -37.66 63.70 23.79
CA ALA A 85 -38.05 62.40 23.26
C ALA A 85 -37.83 62.33 21.74
N GLY A 86 -38.14 63.41 21.02
CA GLY A 86 -37.89 63.55 19.59
C GLY A 86 -36.39 63.59 19.26
N ALA A 87 -35.59 64.34 20.02
CA ALA A 87 -34.13 64.39 19.86
C ALA A 87 -33.50 63.01 20.09
N LEU A 88 -33.91 62.30 21.15
CA LEU A 88 -33.45 60.94 21.43
C LEU A 88 -33.90 59.94 20.35
N GLY A 89 -35.14 60.05 19.86
CA GLY A 89 -35.64 59.24 18.75
C GLY A 89 -34.83 59.45 17.47
N LYS A 90 -34.42 60.69 17.20
CA LYS A 90 -33.55 61.02 16.06
C LYS A 90 -32.15 60.46 16.25
N GLU A 91 -31.54 60.60 17.42
CA GLU A 91 -30.21 60.04 17.73
C GLU A 91 -30.20 58.51 17.61
N ILE A 92 -31.25 57.83 18.08
CA ILE A 92 -31.42 56.38 17.90
C ILE A 92 -31.54 56.03 16.41
N THR A 93 -32.32 56.80 15.64
CA THR A 93 -32.51 56.56 14.19
C THR A 93 -31.21 56.77 13.42
N ASP A 94 -30.50 57.86 13.68
CA ASP A 94 -29.22 58.19 13.06
C ASP A 94 -28.16 57.14 13.43
N GLY A 95 -28.13 56.67 14.67
CA GLY A 95 -27.27 55.57 15.12
C GLY A 95 -27.58 54.23 14.42
N ILE A 96 -28.86 53.92 14.20
CA ILE A 96 -29.29 52.74 13.44
C ILE A 96 -28.84 52.85 11.97
N GLU A 97 -29.01 53.99 11.33
CA GLU A 97 -28.58 54.21 9.94
C GLU A 97 -27.06 54.16 9.80
N GLN A 98 -26.31 54.69 10.76
CA GLN A 98 -24.85 54.58 10.80
C GLN A 98 -24.39 53.12 10.98
N ALA A 99 -25.06 52.35 11.84
CA ALA A 99 -24.79 50.93 12.01
C ALA A 99 -25.09 50.13 10.73
N LYS A 100 -26.18 50.45 10.02
CA LYS A 100 -26.48 49.85 8.70
C LYS A 100 -25.44 50.19 7.65
N ALA A 101 -24.99 51.44 7.58
CA ALA A 101 -23.93 51.86 6.65
C ALA A 101 -22.61 51.12 6.93
N GLN A 102 -22.23 50.98 8.21
CA GLN A 102 -21.05 50.19 8.60
C GLN A 102 -21.24 48.70 8.26
N ALA A 103 -22.44 48.14 8.46
CA ALA A 103 -22.73 46.76 8.09
C ALA A 103 -22.61 46.53 6.58
N GLU A 104 -23.05 47.46 5.73
CA GLU A 104 -22.89 47.36 4.28
C GLU A 104 -21.42 47.49 3.84
N VAL A 105 -20.61 48.31 4.51
CA VAL A 105 -19.15 48.36 4.27
C VAL A 105 -18.49 47.04 4.63
N VAL A 106 -18.77 46.49 5.81
CA VAL A 106 -18.24 45.19 6.26
C VAL A 106 -18.68 44.06 5.31
N LYS A 107 -19.93 44.09 4.85
CA LYS A 107 -20.44 43.14 3.85
C LYS A 107 -19.67 43.25 2.54
N ALA A 108 -19.41 44.46 2.04
CA ALA A 108 -18.63 44.68 0.82
C ALA A 108 -17.17 44.19 0.99
N GLU A 109 -16.54 44.44 2.14
CA GLU A 109 -15.19 43.95 2.46
C GLU A 109 -15.14 42.42 2.54
N ILE A 110 -16.12 41.79 3.21
CA ILE A 110 -16.22 40.33 3.27
C ILE A 110 -16.43 39.76 1.86
N SER A 111 -17.31 40.35 1.04
CA SER A 111 -17.51 39.93 -0.35
C SER A 111 -16.24 40.07 -1.19
N ALA A 112 -15.46 41.14 -1.02
CA ALA A 112 -14.18 41.33 -1.68
C ALA A 112 -13.13 40.29 -1.24
N GLN A 113 -13.05 40.00 0.07
CA GLN A 113 -12.16 38.97 0.61
C GLN A 113 -12.53 37.56 0.12
N ILE A 114 -13.83 37.23 0.08
CA ILE A 114 -14.31 35.95 -0.46
C ILE A 114 -13.95 35.84 -1.94
N THR A 115 -14.22 36.89 -2.73
CA THR A 115 -13.89 36.92 -4.16
C THR A 115 -12.38 36.79 -4.39
N GLY A 116 -11.56 37.49 -3.62
CA GLY A 116 -10.10 37.40 -3.68
C GLY A 116 -9.59 36.00 -3.33
N ARG A 117 -10.12 35.38 -2.28
CA ARG A 117 -9.78 33.99 -1.90
C ARG A 117 -10.23 32.98 -2.96
N PHE A 118 -11.39 33.18 -3.58
CA PHE A 118 -11.88 32.31 -4.64
C PHE A 118 -11.02 32.42 -5.90
N ASN A 119 -10.56 33.63 -6.25
CA ASN A 119 -9.64 33.84 -7.35
C ASN A 119 -8.26 33.24 -7.08
N ASP A 120 -7.71 33.40 -5.87
CA ASP A 120 -6.44 32.80 -5.48
C ASP A 120 -6.53 31.26 -5.44
N PHE A 121 -7.64 30.72 -4.93
CA PHE A 121 -7.93 29.28 -4.99
C PHE A 121 -7.99 28.77 -6.43
N ASN A 122 -8.72 29.45 -7.32
CA ASN A 122 -8.79 29.08 -8.74
C ASN A 122 -7.43 29.17 -9.43
N LEU A 123 -6.62 30.18 -9.11
CA LEU A 123 -5.27 30.31 -9.66
C LEU A 123 -4.36 29.16 -9.20
N ARG A 124 -4.41 28.79 -7.91
CA ARG A 124 -3.67 27.65 -7.36
C ARG A 124 -4.13 26.34 -7.98
N LEU A 125 -5.44 26.13 -8.09
CA LEU A 125 -6.03 24.93 -8.70
C LEU A 125 -5.62 24.81 -10.18
N ASN A 126 -5.72 25.88 -10.96
CA ASN A 126 -5.30 25.88 -12.36
C ASN A 126 -3.79 25.65 -12.51
N THR A 127 -2.98 26.18 -11.59
CA THR A 127 -1.53 25.94 -11.56
C THR A 127 -1.21 24.48 -11.21
N GLU A 128 -1.93 23.89 -10.25
CA GLU A 128 -1.81 22.47 -9.91
C GLU A 128 -2.24 21.56 -11.06
N LEU A 129 -3.34 21.88 -11.75
CA LEU A 129 -3.78 21.17 -12.94
C LEU A 129 -2.73 21.24 -14.05
N TYR A 130 -2.18 22.42 -14.34
CA TYR A 130 -1.11 22.58 -15.32
C TYR A 130 0.16 21.79 -14.94
N ASN A 131 0.53 21.80 -13.65
CA ASN A 131 1.67 21.04 -13.15
C ASN A 131 1.42 19.52 -13.18
N GLN A 132 0.20 19.07 -12.93
CA GLN A 132 -0.20 17.66 -13.07
C GLN A 132 -0.17 17.25 -14.54
N ASP A 133 -0.69 18.07 -15.46
CA ASP A 133 -0.62 17.82 -16.90
C ASP A 133 0.81 17.74 -17.40
N SER A 134 1.71 18.62 -16.92
CA SER A 134 3.14 18.54 -17.23
C SER A 134 3.78 17.25 -16.70
N LYS A 135 3.50 16.86 -15.45
CA LYS A 135 3.99 15.60 -14.88
C LYS A 135 3.47 14.37 -15.62
N ILE A 136 2.21 14.38 -16.05
CA ILE A 136 1.60 13.32 -16.85
C ILE A 136 2.24 13.28 -18.24
N SER A 137 2.50 14.44 -18.86
CA SER A 137 3.18 14.52 -20.15
C SER A 137 4.61 14.00 -20.09
N ASP A 138 5.35 14.33 -19.04
CA ASP A 138 6.73 13.87 -18.85
C ASP A 138 6.79 12.38 -18.49
N ALA A 139 5.86 11.90 -17.66
CA ALA A 139 5.70 10.47 -17.39
C ALA A 139 5.35 9.69 -18.67
N LYS A 140 4.51 10.27 -19.54
CA LYS A 140 4.21 9.69 -20.86
C LYS A 140 5.44 9.65 -21.76
N LYS A 141 6.22 10.74 -21.85
CA LYS A 141 7.47 10.76 -22.63
C LYS A 141 8.49 9.75 -22.10
N GLN A 142 8.60 9.60 -20.78
CA GLN A 142 9.49 8.62 -20.16
C GLN A 142 9.01 7.19 -20.44
N ALA A 143 7.70 6.94 -20.39
CA ALA A 143 7.12 5.65 -20.76
C ALA A 143 7.31 5.34 -22.25
N ASP A 144 7.12 6.31 -23.14
CA ASP A 144 7.36 6.17 -24.59
C ASP A 144 8.85 5.93 -24.88
N ALA A 145 9.76 6.61 -24.17
CA ALA A 145 11.19 6.39 -24.28
C ALA A 145 11.60 4.99 -23.77
N ALA A 146 11.04 4.54 -22.64
CA ALA A 146 11.27 3.21 -22.10
C ALA A 146 10.71 2.13 -23.03
N PHE A 147 9.54 2.36 -23.63
CA PHE A 147 8.94 1.45 -24.61
C PHE A 147 9.78 1.36 -25.88
N ASN A 148 10.25 2.49 -26.41
CA ASN A 148 11.15 2.50 -27.58
C ASN A 148 12.50 1.84 -27.28
N GLN A 149 13.06 2.02 -26.09
CA GLN A 149 14.27 1.31 -25.68
C GLN A 149 14.03 -0.20 -25.57
N MET A 150 12.89 -0.61 -25.02
CA MET A 150 12.51 -2.02 -24.93
C MET A 150 12.31 -2.63 -26.33
N TRP A 151 11.72 -1.88 -27.26
CA TRP A 151 11.54 -2.28 -28.67
C TRP A 151 12.88 -2.40 -29.40
N GLU A 152 13.82 -1.48 -29.20
CA GLU A 152 15.17 -1.55 -29.76
C GLU A 152 15.97 -2.73 -29.18
N VAL A 153 15.82 -3.02 -27.89
CA VAL A 153 16.40 -4.22 -27.27
C VAL A 153 15.80 -5.49 -27.86
N HIS A 154 14.49 -5.53 -28.10
CA HIS A 154 13.82 -6.65 -28.77
C HIS A 154 14.32 -6.84 -30.21
N LEU A 155 14.36 -5.77 -31.02
CA LEU A 155 14.89 -5.81 -32.39
C LEU A 155 16.36 -6.23 -32.46
N THR A 156 17.16 -5.81 -31.49
CA THR A 156 18.56 -6.20 -31.37
C THR A 156 18.68 -7.67 -30.98
N ALA A 157 17.83 -8.16 -30.09
CA ALA A 157 17.75 -9.57 -29.72
C ALA A 157 17.29 -10.44 -30.90
N ASP A 158 16.30 -9.98 -31.69
CA ASP A 158 15.84 -10.68 -32.89
C ASP A 158 16.95 -10.77 -33.95
N LYS A 159 17.65 -9.67 -34.22
CA LYS A 159 18.80 -9.68 -35.14
C LYS A 159 19.95 -10.55 -34.63
N ALA A 160 20.18 -10.60 -33.31
CA ALA A 160 21.17 -11.48 -32.71
C ALA A 160 20.76 -12.96 -32.84
N PHE A 161 19.47 -13.25 -32.67
CA PHE A 161 18.90 -14.58 -32.86
C PHE A 161 18.97 -15.02 -34.33
N GLU A 162 18.64 -14.15 -35.28
CA GLU A 162 18.74 -14.41 -36.72
C GLU A 162 20.19 -14.66 -37.14
N LYS A 163 21.15 -13.86 -36.65
CA LYS A 163 22.58 -14.10 -36.86
C LYS A 163 23.06 -15.42 -36.25
N ALA A 164 22.57 -15.77 -35.06
CA ALA A 164 22.88 -17.06 -34.43
C ALA A 164 22.31 -18.23 -35.24
N GLN A 165 21.11 -18.07 -35.81
CA GLN A 165 20.49 -19.07 -36.68
C GLN A 165 21.25 -19.22 -38.00
N GLN A 166 21.69 -18.11 -38.61
CA GLN A 166 22.56 -18.12 -39.80
C GLN A 166 23.92 -18.78 -39.53
N ALA A 167 24.55 -18.46 -38.40
CA ALA A 167 25.80 -19.10 -37.98
C ALA A 167 25.61 -20.61 -37.73
N SER A 168 24.47 -21.01 -37.14
CA SER A 168 24.12 -22.42 -36.96
C SER A 168 23.88 -23.13 -38.30
N ALA A 169 23.25 -22.47 -39.28
CA ALA A 169 23.06 -23.03 -40.62
C ALA A 169 24.38 -23.19 -41.38
N GLN A 170 25.29 -22.21 -41.28
CA GLN A 170 26.64 -22.30 -41.84
C GLN A 170 27.48 -23.41 -41.17
N ALA A 171 27.35 -23.58 -39.86
CA ALA A 171 27.99 -24.67 -39.14
C ALA A 171 27.43 -26.03 -39.59
N LEU A 172 26.11 -26.15 -39.80
CA LEU A 172 25.49 -27.36 -40.32
C LEU A 172 25.99 -27.70 -41.73
N TYR A 173 26.12 -26.69 -42.60
CA TYR A 173 26.65 -26.85 -43.95
C TYR A 173 28.14 -27.25 -43.97
N ALA A 174 28.93 -26.73 -43.02
CA ALA A 174 30.33 -27.13 -42.86
C ALA A 174 30.46 -28.58 -42.34
N ILE A 175 29.56 -29.02 -41.47
CA ILE A 175 29.51 -30.41 -40.99
C ILE A 175 29.13 -31.35 -42.15
N ASP A 176 28.10 -31.01 -42.92
CA ASP A 176 27.65 -31.81 -44.08
C ASP A 176 28.77 -31.96 -45.14
N ASN A 177 29.48 -30.87 -45.45
CA ASN A 177 30.65 -30.94 -46.33
C ASN A 177 31.78 -31.81 -45.76
N ASN A 178 32.00 -31.77 -44.45
CA ASN A 178 33.03 -32.61 -43.81
C ASN A 178 32.65 -34.10 -43.87
N ASP A 179 31.37 -34.42 -43.68
CA ASP A 179 30.89 -35.81 -43.80
C ASP A 179 30.89 -36.30 -45.25
N LYS A 180 30.60 -35.42 -46.23
CA LYS A 180 30.79 -35.71 -47.65
C LYS A 180 32.27 -35.96 -47.99
N VAL A 181 33.18 -35.12 -47.51
CA VAL A 181 34.64 -35.30 -47.69
C VAL A 181 35.12 -36.60 -47.05
N LYS A 182 34.59 -36.98 -45.88
CA LYS A 182 34.90 -38.30 -45.28
C LYS A 182 34.41 -39.47 -46.14
N SER A 183 33.22 -39.36 -46.73
CA SER A 183 32.69 -40.38 -47.66
C SER A 183 33.56 -40.51 -48.91
N GLU A 184 33.89 -39.39 -49.55
CA GLU A 184 34.77 -39.36 -50.73
C GLU A 184 36.17 -39.91 -50.41
N LEU A 185 36.70 -39.63 -49.21
CA LEU A 185 37.97 -40.20 -48.75
C LEU A 185 37.87 -41.70 -48.50
N ALA A 186 36.74 -42.20 -48.00
CA ALA A 186 36.51 -43.64 -47.82
C ALA A 186 36.41 -44.36 -49.18
N ASP A 187 35.72 -43.77 -50.16
CA ASP A 187 35.64 -44.29 -51.52
C ASP A 187 37.01 -44.24 -52.21
N PHE A 188 37.75 -43.14 -52.08
CA PHE A 188 39.12 -43.04 -52.60
C PHE A 188 40.02 -44.11 -52.00
N LYS A 189 39.95 -44.35 -50.68
CA LYS A 189 40.70 -45.45 -50.03
C LYS A 189 40.32 -46.81 -50.61
N LYS A 190 39.04 -47.05 -50.85
CA LYS A 190 38.56 -48.30 -51.46
C LYS A 190 39.08 -48.47 -52.88
N SER A 191 39.03 -47.42 -53.71
CA SER A 191 39.57 -47.41 -55.07
C SER A 191 41.10 -47.57 -55.10
N ALA A 192 41.82 -46.93 -54.18
CA ALA A 192 43.26 -47.08 -54.03
C ALA A 192 43.64 -48.50 -53.60
N GLN A 193 42.87 -49.11 -52.67
CA GLN A 193 43.05 -50.49 -52.25
C GLN A 193 42.81 -51.46 -53.42
N ILE A 194 41.71 -51.28 -54.17
CA ILE A 194 41.41 -52.08 -55.37
C ILE A 194 42.54 -51.96 -56.38
N SER A 195 43.01 -50.73 -56.67
CA SER A 195 44.11 -50.50 -57.61
C SER A 195 45.40 -51.18 -57.13
N GLN A 196 45.71 -51.13 -55.83
CA GLN A 196 46.86 -51.84 -55.25
C GLN A 196 46.75 -53.37 -55.39
N THR A 197 45.55 -53.92 -55.17
CA THR A 197 45.28 -55.35 -55.33
C THR A 197 45.41 -55.75 -56.81
N THR A 198 44.78 -55.03 -57.73
CA THR A 198 44.88 -55.27 -59.17
C THR A 198 46.33 -55.19 -59.65
N LEU A 199 47.09 -54.17 -59.22
CA LEU A 199 48.50 -54.05 -59.57
C LEU A 199 49.32 -55.24 -59.02
N SER A 200 49.01 -55.72 -57.82
CA SER A 200 49.65 -56.90 -57.23
C SER A 200 49.33 -58.18 -58.01
N GLU A 201 48.08 -58.34 -58.46
CA GLU A 201 47.64 -59.44 -59.30
C GLU A 201 48.32 -59.39 -60.69
N GLU A 202 48.37 -58.22 -61.33
CA GLU A 202 49.07 -58.02 -62.61
C GLU A 202 50.58 -58.29 -62.49
N ILE A 203 51.22 -57.87 -61.39
CA ILE A 203 52.64 -58.18 -61.11
C ILE A 203 52.83 -59.69 -60.97
N ASN A 204 51.93 -60.38 -60.29
CA ASN A 204 52.02 -61.83 -60.10
C ASN A 204 51.77 -62.58 -61.42
N ALA A 205 50.77 -62.17 -62.21
CA ALA A 205 50.49 -62.72 -63.54
C ALA A 205 51.67 -62.49 -64.49
N PHE A 206 52.29 -61.29 -64.45
CA PHE A 206 53.51 -61.01 -65.20
C PHE A 206 54.67 -61.91 -64.76
N LYS A 207 54.89 -62.10 -63.45
CA LYS A 207 55.92 -63.01 -62.93
C LYS A 207 55.70 -64.45 -63.39
N GLU A 208 54.46 -64.95 -63.41
CA GLU A 208 54.13 -66.29 -63.93
C GLU A 208 54.36 -66.38 -65.44
N GLN A 209 53.90 -65.40 -66.21
CA GLN A 209 54.06 -65.37 -67.66
C GLN A 209 55.55 -65.27 -68.05
N TYR A 210 56.34 -64.45 -67.36
CA TYR A 210 57.77 -64.35 -67.61
C TYR A 210 58.54 -65.57 -67.10
N GLY A 211 58.15 -66.14 -65.96
CA GLY A 211 58.74 -67.37 -65.44
C GLY A 211 58.50 -68.58 -66.36
N THR A 212 57.30 -68.70 -66.93
CA THR A 212 56.99 -69.73 -67.93
C THR A 212 57.74 -69.51 -69.24
N LYS A 213 57.82 -68.27 -69.74
CA LYS A 213 58.63 -67.92 -70.92
C LYS A 213 60.12 -68.21 -70.71
N LEU A 214 60.65 -67.92 -69.51
CA LEU A 214 62.03 -68.21 -69.14
C LEU A 214 62.30 -69.71 -69.11
N ASN A 215 61.37 -70.51 -68.58
CA ASN A 215 61.44 -71.97 -68.63
C ASN A 215 61.38 -72.50 -70.08
N GLU A 216 60.54 -71.93 -70.96
CA GLU A 216 60.55 -72.26 -72.40
C GLU A 216 61.89 -71.94 -73.06
N VAL A 217 62.47 -70.77 -72.78
CA VAL A 217 63.78 -70.38 -73.30
C VAL A 217 64.88 -71.31 -72.78
N VAL A 218 64.86 -71.66 -71.48
CA VAL A 218 65.80 -72.62 -70.89
C VAL A 218 65.63 -74.01 -71.51
N ASN A 219 64.40 -74.49 -71.69
CA ASN A 219 64.12 -75.78 -72.34
C ASN A 219 64.55 -75.78 -73.81
N THR A 220 64.32 -74.68 -74.52
CA THR A 220 64.77 -74.51 -75.92
C THR A 220 66.30 -74.45 -75.98
N THR A 221 66.95 -73.76 -75.05
CA THR A 221 68.41 -73.68 -74.94
C THR A 221 69.02 -75.03 -74.59
N ASN A 222 68.39 -75.78 -73.68
CA ASN A 222 68.78 -77.16 -73.35
C ASN A 222 68.59 -78.08 -74.55
N GLY A 223 67.47 -78.00 -75.27
CA GLY A 223 67.24 -78.76 -76.50
C GLY A 223 68.22 -78.40 -77.62
N ILE A 224 68.58 -77.12 -77.75
CA ILE A 224 69.68 -76.66 -78.62
C ILE A 224 71.00 -77.26 -78.14
N SER A 225 71.28 -77.28 -76.83
CA SER A 225 72.50 -77.87 -76.27
C SER A 225 72.59 -79.38 -76.52
N THR A 226 71.47 -80.11 -76.41
CA THR A 226 71.37 -81.53 -76.78
C THR A 226 71.61 -81.72 -78.27
N LYS A 227 70.98 -80.92 -79.13
CA LYS A 227 71.23 -80.95 -80.59
C LYS A 227 72.67 -80.57 -80.94
N ILE A 228 73.30 -79.66 -80.21
CA ILE A 228 74.73 -79.32 -80.37
C ILE A 228 75.61 -80.50 -79.94
N ALA A 229 75.24 -81.25 -78.90
CA ALA A 229 75.95 -82.47 -78.52
C ALA A 229 75.76 -83.60 -79.56
N GLU A 230 74.58 -83.73 -80.16
CA GLU A 230 74.34 -84.62 -81.30
C GLU A 230 75.13 -84.17 -82.54
N ILE A 231 75.16 -82.87 -82.85
CA ILE A 231 75.97 -82.28 -83.93
C ILE A 231 77.45 -82.51 -83.64
N LYS A 232 77.92 -82.39 -82.40
CA LYS A 232 79.30 -82.72 -82.04
C LYS A 232 79.63 -84.17 -82.34
N THR A 233 78.71 -85.10 -82.02
CA THR A 233 78.84 -86.53 -82.36
C THR A 233 78.78 -86.78 -83.88
N TYR A 234 78.04 -85.95 -84.63
CA TYR A 234 77.99 -85.94 -86.08
C TYR A 234 79.27 -85.34 -86.72
N VAL A 235 79.86 -84.32 -86.10
CA VAL A 235 81.11 -83.65 -86.52
C VAL A 235 82.34 -84.50 -86.17
N ASP A 236 82.29 -85.30 -85.10
CA ASP A 236 83.36 -86.26 -84.81
C ASP A 236 83.40 -87.39 -85.89
N ASN A 237 82.32 -87.57 -86.67
CA ASN A 237 82.24 -88.45 -87.85
C ASN A 237 82.51 -87.73 -89.20
N ASP A 238 82.96 -86.47 -89.19
CA ASP A 238 83.06 -85.59 -90.37
C ASP A 238 84.20 -85.96 -91.35
N GLY A 239 85.14 -86.81 -90.95
CA GLY A 239 86.18 -87.35 -91.84
C GLY A 239 85.64 -88.04 -93.10
N GLY A 240 84.42 -88.57 -93.07
CA GLY A 240 83.76 -89.18 -94.24
C GLY A 240 82.86 -88.23 -95.05
N ARG A 241 82.52 -87.05 -94.52
CA ARG A 241 81.55 -86.11 -95.13
C ARG A 241 82.19 -84.88 -95.76
N ILE A 242 83.47 -84.67 -95.49
CA ILE A 242 84.32 -83.61 -96.06
C ILE A 242 84.43 -83.67 -97.60
N GLU A 243 84.23 -84.84 -98.21
CA GLU A 243 84.31 -84.99 -99.67
C GLU A 243 83.04 -84.50 -100.39
N GLU A 244 81.89 -84.50 -99.72
CA GLU A 244 80.58 -84.21 -100.35
C GLU A 244 80.06 -82.77 -100.03
N LEU A 245 80.49 -82.18 -98.91
CA LEU A 245 80.05 -80.85 -98.44
C LEU A 245 80.92 -79.67 -98.93
N ARG A 246 82.11 -79.90 -99.48
CA ARG A 246 82.94 -78.82 -100.08
C ARG A 246 82.31 -78.16 -101.31
N ARG A 247 81.28 -78.77 -101.88
CA ARG A 247 80.62 -78.32 -103.11
C ARG A 247 79.36 -77.49 -102.88
N TYR A 248 78.77 -77.46 -101.68
CA TYR A 248 77.44 -76.89 -101.45
C TYR A 248 77.40 -75.63 -100.56
N VAL A 249 78.48 -75.29 -99.84
CA VAL A 249 78.46 -74.19 -98.84
C VAL A 249 79.49 -73.10 -99.13
N ARG A 250 79.61 -72.68 -100.40
CA ARG A 250 80.29 -71.42 -100.70
C ARG A 250 79.32 -70.27 -101.04
N ASP A 251 78.04 -70.55 -101.23
CA ASP A 251 77.19 -69.60 -101.97
C ASP A 251 76.24 -68.73 -101.16
N GLU A 252 75.86 -68.98 -99.89
CA GLU A 252 74.95 -68.00 -99.27
C GLU A 252 75.01 -67.94 -97.75
N THR A 253 75.97 -67.14 -97.29
CA THR A 253 75.97 -66.50 -95.97
C THR A 253 75.70 -65.02 -96.19
N SER A 254 74.44 -64.59 -96.18
CA SER A 254 74.04 -63.19 -95.89
C SER A 254 72.56 -62.99 -96.14
N GLU A 255 71.78 -62.80 -95.08
CA GLU A 255 70.77 -61.72 -94.99
C GLU A 255 70.03 -61.81 -93.65
N ASN A 256 70.30 -60.86 -92.74
CA ASN A 256 69.35 -60.22 -91.82
C ASN A 256 69.98 -59.61 -90.54
N ILE A 257 71.01 -58.77 -90.71
CA ILE A 257 71.49 -57.80 -89.69
C ILE A 257 70.68 -56.47 -89.73
N THR A 258 69.65 -56.36 -90.57
CA THR A 258 68.99 -55.07 -90.85
C THR A 258 67.80 -54.73 -89.94
N SER A 259 67.19 -55.69 -89.22
CA SER A 259 66.01 -55.42 -88.39
C SER A 259 66.32 -54.74 -87.04
N ILE A 260 67.54 -54.88 -86.50
CA ILE A 260 67.90 -54.38 -85.17
C ILE A 260 68.13 -52.84 -85.14
N ARG A 261 68.30 -52.19 -86.29
CA ARG A 261 68.68 -50.77 -86.33
C ARG A 261 67.48 -49.80 -86.27
N GLU A 262 66.25 -50.24 -86.50
CA GLU A 262 65.07 -49.34 -86.50
C GLU A 262 64.41 -49.15 -85.12
N GLU A 263 64.67 -50.02 -84.15
CA GLU A 263 64.00 -49.93 -82.84
C GLU A 263 64.74 -49.02 -81.83
N LEU A 264 66.06 -48.85 -81.98
CA LEU A 264 66.86 -48.01 -81.07
C LEU A 264 66.73 -46.49 -81.32
N SER A 265 66.23 -46.05 -82.47
CA SER A 265 66.13 -44.61 -82.78
C SER A 265 64.85 -43.93 -82.26
N ARG A 266 63.89 -44.69 -81.69
CA ARG A 266 62.62 -44.12 -81.17
C ARG A 266 62.63 -43.77 -79.67
N ASN A 267 63.67 -44.12 -78.92
CA ASN A 267 63.67 -43.98 -77.45
C ASN A 267 64.46 -42.78 -76.88
N TYR A 268 64.90 -41.81 -77.70
CA TYR A 268 65.74 -40.70 -77.22
C TYR A 268 65.07 -39.30 -77.13
N ILE A 269 63.75 -39.18 -77.33
CA ILE A 269 63.06 -37.88 -77.22
C ILE A 269 61.86 -37.99 -76.28
N ASN A 270 62.05 -37.74 -74.98
CA ASN A 270 60.98 -37.40 -74.02
C ASN A 270 61.50 -36.88 -72.65
N LYS A 271 62.64 -36.18 -72.62
CA LYS A 271 63.20 -35.61 -71.36
C LYS A 271 63.16 -34.07 -71.27
N ALA A 272 62.81 -33.36 -72.34
CA ALA A 272 62.86 -31.89 -72.37
C ALA A 272 61.54 -31.17 -72.01
N THR A 273 60.41 -31.86 -71.91
CA THR A 273 59.08 -31.22 -71.75
C THR A 273 58.61 -31.14 -70.28
N TYR A 274 59.41 -31.57 -69.30
CA TYR A 274 59.01 -31.60 -67.88
C TYR A 274 59.63 -30.52 -66.98
N ASN A 275 60.51 -29.65 -67.51
CA ASN A 275 61.21 -28.64 -66.69
C ASN A 275 60.55 -27.24 -66.67
N GLU A 276 59.56 -26.96 -67.51
CA GLU A 276 58.90 -25.63 -67.55
C GLU A 276 57.69 -25.52 -66.59
N ASN A 277 57.06 -26.65 -66.26
CA ASN A 277 55.93 -26.70 -65.31
C ASN A 277 56.36 -26.60 -63.84
N ALA A 278 57.57 -27.07 -63.48
CA ALA A 278 58.06 -27.02 -62.10
C ALA A 278 58.28 -25.58 -61.59
N ARG A 279 58.93 -24.72 -62.38
CA ARG A 279 59.25 -23.33 -62.01
C ARG A 279 58.06 -22.36 -61.98
N THR A 280 56.95 -22.72 -62.63
CA THR A 280 55.70 -21.94 -62.62
C THR A 280 54.83 -22.32 -61.43
N VAL A 281 54.87 -23.58 -61.00
CA VAL A 281 54.25 -24.05 -59.75
C VAL A 281 54.99 -23.48 -58.54
N GLU A 282 56.33 -23.44 -58.57
CA GLU A 282 57.19 -22.93 -57.49
C GLU A 282 56.93 -21.42 -57.21
N ARG A 283 56.82 -20.59 -58.26
CA ARG A 283 56.46 -19.17 -58.13
C ARG A 283 55.02 -18.91 -57.66
N ARG A 284 54.08 -19.81 -57.97
CA ARG A 284 52.71 -19.73 -57.42
C ARG A 284 52.65 -20.20 -55.97
N PHE A 285 53.52 -21.13 -55.59
CA PHE A 285 53.64 -21.62 -54.22
C PHE A 285 54.20 -20.52 -53.29
N GLU A 286 55.30 -19.86 -53.66
CA GLU A 286 55.89 -18.77 -52.86
C GLU A 286 54.97 -17.55 -52.69
N ALA A 287 54.20 -17.19 -53.72
CA ALA A 287 53.20 -16.11 -53.63
C ALA A 287 52.04 -16.46 -52.69
N LEU A 288 51.55 -17.72 -52.72
CA LEU A 288 50.52 -18.22 -51.81
C LEU A 288 51.00 -18.33 -50.35
N THR A 289 52.27 -18.70 -50.13
CA THR A 289 52.85 -18.81 -48.78
C THR A 289 52.99 -17.42 -48.13
N SER A 290 53.48 -16.41 -48.85
CA SER A 290 53.63 -15.05 -48.28
C SER A 290 52.29 -14.35 -48.00
N GLU A 291 51.26 -14.59 -48.83
CA GLU A 291 49.92 -14.03 -48.64
C GLU A 291 49.18 -14.75 -47.49
N GLN A 292 49.38 -16.06 -47.32
CA GLN A 292 48.83 -16.79 -46.18
C GLN A 292 49.54 -16.47 -44.86
N ASP A 293 50.86 -16.27 -44.84
CA ASP A 293 51.60 -15.90 -43.63
C ASP A 293 51.26 -14.48 -43.14
N ALA A 294 51.07 -13.52 -44.06
CA ALA A 294 50.60 -12.18 -43.73
C ALA A 294 49.15 -12.22 -43.19
N LYS A 295 48.28 -13.04 -43.79
CA LYS A 295 46.91 -13.27 -43.30
C LYS A 295 46.91 -13.98 -41.94
N LEU A 296 47.77 -14.98 -41.71
CA LEU A 296 47.88 -15.71 -40.43
C LEU A 296 48.40 -14.80 -39.31
N SER A 297 49.37 -13.93 -39.59
CA SER A 297 49.91 -12.97 -38.62
C SER A 297 48.86 -11.92 -38.23
N THR A 298 48.09 -11.42 -39.20
CA THR A 298 46.95 -10.52 -38.96
C THR A 298 45.83 -11.22 -38.19
N TYR A 299 45.56 -12.50 -38.51
CA TYR A 299 44.60 -13.33 -37.77
C TYR A 299 45.07 -13.60 -36.33
N LYS A 300 46.38 -13.82 -36.12
CA LYS A 300 46.97 -14.09 -34.81
C LYS A 300 46.94 -12.85 -33.91
N GLN A 301 47.33 -11.67 -34.42
CA GLN A 301 47.18 -10.41 -33.69
C GLN A 301 45.71 -10.08 -33.39
N GLY A 302 44.79 -10.37 -34.33
CA GLY A 302 43.35 -10.22 -34.12
C GLY A 302 42.77 -11.20 -33.10
N ILE A 303 43.24 -12.45 -33.06
CA ILE A 303 42.86 -13.47 -32.07
C ILE A 303 43.42 -13.13 -30.70
N ASP A 304 44.69 -12.73 -30.58
CA ASP A 304 45.34 -12.39 -29.30
C ASP A 304 44.74 -11.11 -28.69
N GLY A 305 44.42 -10.11 -29.52
CA GLY A 305 43.68 -8.91 -29.11
C GLY A 305 42.26 -9.25 -28.64
N ARG A 306 41.53 -10.11 -29.37
CA ARG A 306 40.20 -10.59 -28.97
C ARG A 306 40.24 -11.47 -27.73
N PHE A 307 41.26 -12.31 -27.54
CA PHE A 307 41.45 -13.10 -26.32
C PHE A 307 41.70 -12.19 -25.13
N THR A 308 42.54 -11.16 -25.28
CA THR A 308 42.78 -10.17 -24.22
C THR A 308 41.51 -9.39 -23.88
N GLU A 309 40.73 -8.99 -24.88
CA GLU A 309 39.45 -8.30 -24.71
C GLU A 309 38.39 -9.19 -24.04
N ILE A 310 38.27 -10.46 -24.47
CA ILE A 310 37.39 -11.48 -23.89
C ILE A 310 37.81 -11.82 -22.46
N THR A 311 39.10 -11.98 -22.16
CA THR A 311 39.62 -12.21 -20.81
C THR A 311 39.36 -11.02 -19.89
N SER A 312 39.48 -9.78 -20.39
CA SER A 312 39.10 -8.58 -19.62
C SER A 312 37.58 -8.46 -19.41
N LEU A 313 36.78 -8.86 -20.40
CA LEU A 313 35.31 -8.86 -20.33
C LEU A 313 34.78 -9.97 -19.41
N LEU A 314 35.42 -11.15 -19.36
CA LEU A 314 35.11 -12.23 -18.43
C LEU A 314 35.48 -11.85 -16.98
N ASN A 315 36.65 -11.23 -16.77
CA ASN A 315 37.07 -10.77 -15.46
C ASN A 315 36.26 -9.56 -14.96
N GLY A 316 35.68 -8.76 -15.86
CA GLY A 316 34.81 -7.62 -15.52
C GLY A 316 33.31 -7.93 -15.38
N LYS A 317 32.81 -9.03 -15.98
CA LYS A 317 31.37 -9.40 -15.96
C LYS A 317 31.00 -10.54 -15.01
N VAL A 318 31.96 -11.21 -14.38
CA VAL A 318 31.69 -12.20 -13.32
C VAL A 318 32.28 -11.67 -12.01
N ASN A 319 31.73 -10.56 -11.53
CA ASN A 319 32.06 -10.10 -10.19
C ASN A 319 31.42 -11.07 -9.18
N GLN A 320 32.25 -11.64 -8.31
CA GLN A 320 31.83 -12.45 -7.18
C GLN A 320 30.74 -11.73 -6.35
N SER A 321 30.76 -10.38 -6.32
CA SER A 321 29.74 -9.52 -5.69
C SER A 321 28.35 -9.59 -6.32
N ASP A 322 28.22 -9.75 -7.65
CA ASP A 322 26.90 -9.86 -8.30
C ASP A 322 26.29 -11.25 -8.05
N PHE A 323 27.13 -12.29 -8.02
CA PHE A 323 26.72 -13.63 -7.60
C PHE A 323 26.37 -13.67 -6.10
N GLN A 324 27.13 -12.97 -5.24
CA GLN A 324 26.80 -12.78 -3.83
C GLN A 324 25.47 -12.02 -3.67
N ARG A 325 25.22 -10.97 -4.45
CA ARG A 325 24.00 -10.16 -4.39
C ARG A 325 22.76 -10.94 -4.84
N VAL A 326 22.89 -11.77 -5.88
CA VAL A 326 21.81 -12.70 -6.30
C VAL A 326 21.56 -13.77 -5.23
N ARG A 327 22.61 -14.30 -4.59
CA ARG A 327 22.51 -15.26 -3.48
C ARG A 327 21.93 -14.64 -2.20
N GLU A 328 22.27 -13.40 -1.87
CA GLU A 328 21.72 -12.66 -0.73
C GLU A 328 20.25 -12.29 -0.97
N ASN A 329 19.91 -11.89 -2.19
CA ASN A 329 18.51 -11.68 -2.59
C ASN A 329 17.71 -12.99 -2.53
N SER A 330 18.25 -14.12 -3.01
CA SER A 330 17.55 -15.43 -2.90
C SER A 330 17.38 -15.85 -1.44
N ALA A 331 18.38 -15.63 -0.58
CA ALA A 331 18.28 -15.89 0.85
C ALA A 331 17.25 -15.00 1.57
N LEU A 332 17.04 -13.76 1.10
CA LEU A 332 15.96 -12.88 1.57
C LEU A 332 14.58 -13.40 1.13
N TYR A 333 14.43 -13.84 -0.12
CA TYR A 333 13.19 -14.44 -0.60
C TYR A 333 12.85 -15.76 0.12
N GLU A 334 13.83 -16.63 0.36
CA GLU A 334 13.67 -17.85 1.15
C GLU A 334 13.31 -17.55 2.62
N ARG A 335 13.82 -16.44 3.18
CA ARG A 335 13.48 -16.00 4.53
C ARG A 335 12.02 -15.53 4.63
N VAL A 336 11.56 -14.74 3.67
CA VAL A 336 10.22 -14.12 3.64
C VAL A 336 9.13 -15.09 3.16
N LEU A 337 9.39 -15.86 2.10
CA LEU A 337 8.42 -16.74 1.45
C LEU A 337 8.62 -18.22 1.80
N GLY A 338 9.78 -18.65 2.32
CA GLY A 338 10.04 -20.05 2.63
C GLY A 338 10.75 -20.81 1.50
N THR A 339 11.23 -22.02 1.80
CA THR A 339 12.09 -22.82 0.92
C THR A 339 11.33 -23.91 0.16
N SER A 340 10.04 -24.11 0.45
CA SER A 340 9.18 -25.12 -0.17
C SER A 340 7.77 -24.59 -0.42
N GLU A 341 7.04 -25.23 -1.33
CA GLU A 341 5.67 -24.87 -1.72
C GLU A 341 4.67 -24.95 -0.54
N SER A 342 4.99 -25.73 0.50
CA SER A 342 4.22 -25.83 1.74
C SER A 342 4.59 -24.77 2.80
N ASP A 343 5.76 -24.12 2.70
CA ASP A 343 6.20 -23.07 3.61
C ASP A 343 5.60 -21.71 3.26
N VAL A 344 5.38 -21.45 1.97
CA VAL A 344 4.86 -20.18 1.44
C VAL A 344 3.48 -19.84 2.03
N PRO A 345 2.47 -20.75 2.02
CA PRO A 345 1.17 -20.45 2.60
C PRO A 345 1.25 -20.18 4.10
N ASN A 346 2.13 -20.88 4.83
CA ASN A 346 2.26 -20.75 6.28
C ASN A 346 2.92 -19.43 6.70
N LYS A 347 4.00 -19.01 6.02
CA LYS A 347 4.67 -17.74 6.31
C LYS A 347 3.84 -16.55 5.85
N MET A 348 3.23 -16.63 4.66
CA MET A 348 2.30 -15.60 4.19
C MET A 348 1.04 -15.51 5.06
N SER A 349 0.47 -16.63 5.50
CA SER A 349 -0.66 -16.62 6.45
C SER A 349 -0.30 -15.95 7.77
N ARG A 350 0.89 -16.18 8.33
CA ARG A 350 1.34 -15.50 9.56
C ARG A 350 1.55 -14.00 9.36
N LEU A 351 2.07 -13.58 8.20
CA LEU A 351 2.19 -12.16 7.82
C LEU A 351 0.82 -11.49 7.64
N ILE A 352 -0.13 -12.18 7.01
CA ILE A 352 -1.50 -11.68 6.78
C ILE A 352 -2.29 -11.67 8.11
N MET A 353 -2.19 -12.71 8.94
CA MET A 353 -2.86 -12.79 10.24
C MET A 353 -2.30 -11.79 11.27
N SER A 354 -1.06 -11.34 11.12
CA SER A 354 -0.47 -10.27 11.93
C SER A 354 -0.71 -8.87 11.36
N SER A 355 -1.28 -8.77 10.15
CA SER A 355 -1.67 -7.48 9.57
C SER A 355 -2.90 -6.94 10.29
N GLN A 356 -2.73 -5.77 10.92
CA GLN A 356 -3.82 -5.04 11.57
C GLN A 356 -4.97 -4.73 10.60
N ILE A 357 -4.66 -4.53 9.31
CA ILE A 357 -5.64 -4.27 8.25
C ILE A 357 -6.52 -5.50 8.04
N PHE A 358 -5.92 -6.69 7.96
CA PHE A 358 -6.66 -7.95 7.81
C PHE A 358 -7.52 -8.25 9.05
N GLN A 359 -6.98 -8.04 10.27
CA GLN A 359 -7.75 -8.20 11.50
C GLN A 359 -8.92 -7.20 11.60
N THR A 360 -8.73 -5.97 11.13
CA THR A 360 -9.79 -4.94 11.09
C THR A 360 -10.86 -5.29 10.06
N GLU A 361 -10.46 -5.78 8.89
CA GLU A 361 -11.40 -6.15 7.83
C GLU A 361 -12.21 -7.40 8.21
N VAL A 362 -11.57 -8.42 8.80
CA VAL A 362 -12.27 -9.59 9.36
C VAL A 362 -13.20 -9.17 10.51
N GLY A 363 -12.80 -8.22 11.36
CA GLY A 363 -13.61 -7.69 12.46
C GLY A 363 -14.90 -6.97 12.02
N LYS A 364 -14.94 -6.40 10.80
CA LYS A 364 -16.17 -5.81 10.24
C LYS A 364 -17.25 -6.84 9.91
N TYR A 365 -16.86 -8.11 9.70
CA TYR A 365 -17.78 -9.21 9.43
C TYR A 365 -18.14 -10.02 10.68
N VAL A 366 -17.74 -9.59 11.89
CA VAL A 366 -18.06 -10.25 13.17
C VAL A 366 -18.94 -9.31 14.01
N THR A 367 -20.23 -9.24 13.69
CA THR A 367 -21.26 -8.58 14.51
C THR A 367 -22.34 -9.59 14.90
N ASP A 368 -22.93 -9.40 16.08
CA ASP A 368 -23.91 -10.32 16.70
C ASP A 368 -25.23 -10.43 15.92
N ASP A 369 -25.47 -9.52 14.98
CA ASP A 369 -26.68 -9.44 14.18
C ASP A 369 -26.55 -10.05 12.77
N ASN A 370 -25.41 -10.68 12.44
CA ASN A 370 -25.20 -11.28 11.11
C ASN A 370 -26.13 -12.46 10.86
N ASN A 371 -26.76 -12.49 9.67
CA ASN A 371 -27.55 -13.63 9.26
C ASN A 371 -26.60 -14.80 8.96
N LEU A 372 -26.70 -15.86 9.75
CA LEU A 372 -25.84 -17.03 9.66
C LEU A 372 -26.32 -18.01 8.59
N ILE A 373 -27.53 -17.86 8.05
CA ILE A 373 -28.07 -18.72 6.99
C ILE A 373 -27.47 -18.30 5.64
N VAL A 374 -26.82 -19.24 4.96
CA VAL A 374 -26.18 -19.03 3.65
C VAL A 374 -27.24 -18.85 2.57
N ASN A 375 -27.13 -17.81 1.74
CA ASN A 375 -28.02 -17.54 0.61
C ASN A 375 -29.52 -17.68 0.96
N SER A 376 -29.96 -17.02 2.03
CA SER A 376 -31.28 -17.19 2.64
C SER A 376 -32.51 -16.90 1.73
N MET A 377 -32.32 -16.45 0.48
CA MET A 377 -33.39 -16.22 -0.50
C MET A 377 -33.35 -17.15 -1.73
N THR A 378 -32.28 -17.92 -1.95
CA THR A 378 -32.10 -18.71 -3.19
C THR A 378 -31.94 -20.20 -2.89
N MET A 379 -32.00 -21.03 -3.93
CA MET A 379 -31.88 -22.50 -3.81
C MET A 379 -30.47 -23.03 -4.06
N ASP A 380 -29.52 -22.16 -4.44
CA ASP A 380 -28.23 -22.55 -5.00
C ASP A 380 -27.35 -23.35 -4.02
N LYS A 381 -27.71 -23.34 -2.73
CA LYS A 381 -27.00 -23.99 -1.62
C LYS A 381 -27.91 -24.80 -0.69
N ASN A 382 -29.21 -24.94 -0.98
CA ASN A 382 -30.16 -25.60 -0.07
C ASN A 382 -30.51 -27.02 -0.53
N THR A 383 -30.83 -27.91 0.41
CA THR A 383 -31.24 -29.28 0.13
C THR A 383 -32.76 -29.43 0.30
N LEU A 384 -33.43 -29.96 -0.73
CA LEU A 384 -34.84 -30.34 -0.68
C LEU A 384 -34.99 -31.70 0.02
N VAL A 385 -35.77 -31.74 1.09
CA VAL A 385 -35.99 -32.96 1.89
C VAL A 385 -37.40 -33.48 1.62
N GLY A 386 -37.51 -34.77 1.28
CA GLY A 386 -38.81 -35.45 1.07
C GLY A 386 -39.53 -35.12 -0.26
N ASN A 387 -38.92 -34.32 -1.14
CA ASN A 387 -39.52 -33.89 -2.42
C ASN A 387 -39.64 -35.00 -3.49
N ASN A 388 -39.15 -36.21 -3.20
CA ASN A 388 -39.34 -37.38 -4.07
C ASN A 388 -40.68 -38.09 -3.81
N ASN A 389 -41.44 -37.67 -2.79
CA ASN A 389 -42.75 -38.24 -2.49
C ASN A 389 -43.82 -37.58 -3.39
N PRO A 390 -44.58 -38.33 -4.22
CA PRO A 390 -45.56 -37.73 -5.14
C PRO A 390 -46.71 -36.99 -4.45
N LYS A 391 -46.85 -37.17 -3.13
CA LYS A 391 -47.85 -36.50 -2.27
C LYS A 391 -47.29 -35.27 -1.54
N ALA A 392 -46.02 -34.94 -1.75
CA ALA A 392 -45.38 -33.75 -1.20
C ALA A 392 -44.68 -32.95 -2.30
N SER A 393 -44.70 -31.62 -2.19
CA SER A 393 -44.04 -30.71 -3.10
C SER A 393 -43.34 -29.63 -2.28
N VAL A 394 -42.04 -29.48 -2.54
CA VAL A 394 -41.15 -28.55 -1.88
C VAL A 394 -40.46 -27.72 -2.98
N SER A 395 -40.65 -26.41 -2.96
CA SER A 395 -40.14 -25.51 -4.02
C SER A 395 -39.87 -24.10 -3.51
N VAL A 396 -39.01 -23.35 -4.21
CA VAL A 396 -38.73 -21.95 -3.91
C VAL A 396 -38.92 -21.14 -5.17
N ASN A 397 -39.70 -20.07 -5.09
CA ASN A 397 -39.91 -19.11 -6.17
C ASN A 397 -39.83 -17.70 -5.59
N ASP A 398 -39.00 -16.83 -6.18
CA ASP A 398 -38.81 -15.44 -5.75
C ASP A 398 -38.62 -15.25 -4.23
N GLY A 399 -37.81 -16.12 -3.62
CA GLY A 399 -37.52 -16.10 -2.18
C GLY A 399 -38.66 -16.61 -1.27
N ILE A 400 -39.73 -17.16 -1.84
CA ILE A 400 -40.84 -17.81 -1.12
C ILE A 400 -40.64 -19.32 -1.17
N PHE A 401 -40.35 -19.89 0.00
CA PHE A 401 -40.18 -21.31 0.23
C PHE A 401 -41.53 -21.96 0.51
N THR A 402 -41.95 -22.89 -0.33
CA THR A 402 -43.25 -23.56 -0.25
C THR A 402 -43.07 -25.02 0.13
N ILE A 403 -43.81 -25.48 1.14
CA ILE A 403 -43.91 -26.88 1.55
C ILE A 403 -45.39 -27.26 1.52
N LYS A 404 -45.75 -28.19 0.64
CA LYS A 404 -47.11 -28.69 0.50
C LYS A 404 -47.10 -30.21 0.59
N ALA A 405 -47.95 -30.81 1.41
CA ALA A 405 -48.14 -32.24 1.46
C ALA A 405 -49.62 -32.57 1.65
N GLN A 406 -50.17 -33.49 0.85
CA GLN A 406 -51.60 -33.80 0.85
C GLN A 406 -51.86 -35.28 0.60
N GLY A 407 -52.86 -35.84 1.28
CA GLY A 407 -53.29 -37.24 1.10
C GLY A 407 -52.36 -38.31 1.70
N LEU A 408 -51.48 -37.93 2.63
CA LEU A 408 -50.62 -38.85 3.39
C LEU A 408 -51.38 -39.46 4.56
N THR A 409 -51.25 -40.78 4.73
CA THR A 409 -51.82 -41.52 5.85
C THR A 409 -50.90 -41.52 7.08
N GLY A 410 -49.57 -41.42 6.88
CA GLY A 410 -48.54 -41.29 7.91
C GLY A 410 -47.70 -40.01 7.79
N TYR A 411 -46.70 -39.86 8.66
CA TYR A 411 -45.77 -38.71 8.67
C TYR A 411 -44.79 -38.73 7.47
N ASN A 412 -44.29 -37.56 7.03
CA ASN A 412 -43.41 -37.42 5.85
C ASN A 412 -42.21 -36.47 6.01
N TRP A 413 -42.21 -35.56 6.99
CA TRP A 413 -41.11 -34.62 7.27
C TRP A 413 -40.56 -33.95 6.00
N SER A 414 -41.42 -33.48 5.10
CA SER A 414 -40.96 -32.84 3.87
C SER A 414 -40.66 -31.37 4.12
N GLY A 415 -39.58 -30.84 3.53
CA GLY A 415 -39.15 -29.47 3.79
C GLY A 415 -37.77 -29.14 3.24
N PHE A 416 -37.10 -28.19 3.89
CA PHE A 416 -35.81 -27.66 3.47
C PHE A 416 -34.75 -27.84 4.54
N SER A 417 -33.54 -28.12 4.09
CA SER A 417 -32.34 -28.08 4.91
C SER A 417 -31.38 -27.03 4.32
N LEU A 418 -31.00 -26.03 5.13
CA LEU A 418 -30.23 -24.85 4.69
C LEU A 418 -28.88 -24.77 5.43
N PRO A 419 -27.79 -24.38 4.73
CA PRO A 419 -26.49 -24.22 5.34
C PRO A 419 -26.42 -23.00 6.25
N ILE A 420 -25.55 -23.10 7.25
CA ILE A 420 -25.19 -21.98 8.12
C ILE A 420 -23.67 -21.79 8.14
N TYR A 421 -23.20 -20.55 8.26
CA TYR A 421 -21.77 -20.19 8.21
C TYR A 421 -20.95 -20.68 9.41
N VAL A 422 -21.60 -21.16 10.47
CA VAL A 422 -20.94 -21.66 11.68
C VAL A 422 -20.88 -23.18 11.70
N LYS A 423 -19.68 -23.75 11.89
CA LYS A 423 -19.49 -25.20 12.03
C LYS A 423 -19.73 -25.73 13.45
N LYS A 424 -19.71 -24.85 14.44
CA LYS A 424 -19.94 -25.16 15.85
C LYS A 424 -20.66 -23.99 16.52
N ILE A 425 -21.58 -24.33 17.42
CA ILE A 425 -22.25 -23.40 18.33
C ILE A 425 -21.79 -23.76 19.75
N TYR A 426 -21.57 -22.76 20.60
CA TYR A 426 -20.99 -22.96 21.93
C TYR A 426 -22.02 -22.86 23.05
N HIS A 427 -21.77 -23.59 24.15
CA HIS A 427 -22.56 -23.50 25.37
C HIS A 427 -22.64 -22.05 25.87
N GLY A 428 -23.84 -21.64 26.31
CA GLY A 428 -24.10 -20.31 26.84
C GLY A 428 -24.34 -19.22 25.78
N GLU A 429 -24.07 -19.48 24.50
CA GLU A 429 -24.39 -18.54 23.43
C GLU A 429 -25.91 -18.38 23.25
N THR A 430 -26.34 -17.19 22.82
CA THR A 430 -27.75 -16.91 22.51
C THR A 430 -27.93 -16.78 21.00
N TYR A 431 -28.93 -17.46 20.46
CA TYR A 431 -29.30 -17.39 19.05
C TYR A 431 -30.78 -17.07 18.91
N THR A 432 -31.13 -16.26 17.91
CA THR A 432 -32.53 -15.96 17.58
C THR A 432 -32.78 -16.30 16.13
N LEU A 433 -33.83 -17.09 15.89
CA LEU A 433 -34.35 -17.39 14.56
C LEU A 433 -35.56 -16.49 14.30
N GLY A 434 -35.62 -15.92 13.10
CA GLY A 434 -36.74 -15.13 12.60
C GLY A 434 -37.06 -15.46 11.15
N PHE A 435 -38.35 -15.43 10.79
CA PHE A 435 -38.82 -15.50 9.40
C PHE A 435 -40.30 -15.12 9.32
N LYS A 436 -40.79 -14.89 8.11
CA LYS A 436 -42.22 -14.74 7.84
C LYS A 436 -42.79 -16.05 7.32
N TYR A 437 -43.98 -16.43 7.77
CA TYR A 437 -44.67 -17.62 7.29
C TYR A 437 -46.15 -17.35 7.04
N ARG A 438 -46.77 -18.13 6.18
CA ARG A 438 -48.23 -18.17 6.04
C ARG A 438 -48.70 -19.61 5.89
N ILE A 439 -49.88 -19.88 6.43
CA ILE A 439 -50.52 -21.17 6.31
C ILE A 439 -51.57 -21.07 5.20
N ARG A 440 -51.44 -21.88 4.16
CA ARG A 440 -52.41 -22.01 3.06
C ARG A 440 -53.46 -23.06 3.36
N GLU A 441 -53.04 -24.14 4.01
CA GLU A 441 -53.88 -25.21 4.54
C GLU A 441 -53.28 -25.66 5.87
N TYR A 442 -54.11 -25.76 6.92
CA TYR A 442 -53.62 -26.07 8.25
C TYR A 442 -52.90 -27.43 8.27
N PRO A 443 -51.69 -27.48 8.86
CA PRO A 443 -51.01 -28.74 9.09
C PRO A 443 -51.87 -29.72 9.91
N ASP A 444 -51.96 -30.98 9.45
CA ASP A 444 -52.54 -32.10 10.21
C ASP A 444 -51.73 -32.42 11.48
N SER A 445 -50.47 -32.01 11.50
CA SER A 445 -49.53 -32.19 12.61
C SER A 445 -48.60 -30.97 12.73
N SER A 446 -47.32 -31.15 13.08
CA SER A 446 -46.40 -30.03 13.27
C SER A 446 -45.84 -29.47 11.96
N PHE A 447 -45.84 -28.14 11.85
CA PHE A 447 -44.90 -27.37 11.04
C PHE A 447 -43.82 -26.87 11.99
N ALA A 448 -42.57 -27.26 11.80
CA ALA A 448 -41.51 -27.05 12.78
C ALA A 448 -40.16 -26.79 12.11
N PHE A 449 -39.24 -26.22 12.89
CA PHE A 449 -37.84 -26.16 12.52
C PHE A 449 -36.95 -26.82 13.59
N ASN A 450 -35.80 -27.31 13.16
CA ASN A 450 -34.72 -27.84 13.97
C ASN A 450 -33.38 -27.24 13.51
N ILE A 451 -32.51 -26.86 14.45
CA ILE A 451 -31.07 -26.72 14.22
C ILE A 451 -30.45 -28.01 14.77
N LYS A 452 -29.83 -28.83 13.92
CA LYS A 452 -29.41 -30.18 14.30
C LYS A 452 -28.15 -30.64 13.61
N ASN A 453 -27.56 -31.70 14.17
CA ASN A 453 -26.56 -32.52 13.50
C ASN A 453 -27.29 -33.71 12.86
N HIS A 454 -27.29 -33.78 11.52
CA HIS A 454 -28.03 -34.82 10.79
C HIS A 454 -27.36 -36.20 10.92
N GLY A 455 -26.04 -36.29 10.79
CA GLY A 455 -25.30 -37.56 10.92
C GLY A 455 -25.43 -38.21 12.30
N LEU A 456 -25.53 -37.41 13.36
CA LEU A 456 -25.78 -37.91 14.73
C LEU A 456 -27.26 -37.96 15.11
N ASN A 457 -28.14 -37.49 14.23
CA ASN A 457 -29.56 -37.28 14.47
C ASN A 457 -29.88 -36.52 15.78
N LYS A 458 -28.99 -35.62 16.23
CA LYS A 458 -29.10 -34.89 17.49
C LYS A 458 -29.62 -33.47 17.23
N ILE A 459 -30.70 -33.07 17.90
CA ILE A 459 -31.29 -31.72 17.75
C ILE A 459 -30.73 -30.80 18.83
N LEU A 460 -30.29 -29.61 18.43
CA LEU A 460 -29.82 -28.56 19.33
C LEU A 460 -30.94 -27.56 19.66
N LEU A 461 -31.55 -26.94 18.65
CA LEU A 461 -32.63 -25.96 18.81
C LEU A 461 -33.87 -26.43 18.06
N SER A 462 -35.07 -26.21 18.61
CA SER A 462 -36.31 -26.57 17.94
C SER A 462 -37.52 -25.72 18.34
N SER A 463 -38.49 -25.65 17.44
CA SER A 463 -39.82 -25.12 17.75
C SER A 463 -40.86 -25.58 16.75
N ASP A 464 -42.06 -25.83 17.25
CA ASP A 464 -43.26 -25.83 16.41
C ASP A 464 -43.69 -24.38 16.09
N ILE A 465 -44.32 -24.21 14.94
CA ILE A 465 -44.71 -22.94 14.33
C ILE A 465 -46.22 -22.97 14.04
N GLY A 466 -46.93 -21.86 14.27
CA GLY A 466 -48.35 -21.73 13.89
C GLY A 466 -49.34 -22.60 14.67
N LYS A 467 -48.98 -23.10 15.86
CA LYS A 467 -49.86 -23.92 16.72
C LYS A 467 -51.18 -23.24 17.08
N ASN A 468 -51.17 -21.91 17.17
CA ASN A 468 -52.34 -21.08 17.46
C ASN A 468 -53.31 -20.96 16.26
N ARG A 469 -53.02 -21.60 15.12
CA ARG A 469 -53.83 -21.55 13.89
C ARG A 469 -54.16 -20.11 13.47
N PRO A 470 -53.15 -19.31 13.10
CA PRO A 470 -53.38 -17.96 12.58
C PRO A 470 -54.24 -17.99 11.31
N PRO A 471 -54.83 -16.85 10.89
CA PRO A 471 -55.63 -16.77 9.67
C PRO A 471 -54.90 -17.35 8.46
N LEU A 472 -55.65 -18.10 7.63
CA LEU A 472 -55.10 -18.66 6.41
C LEU A 472 -54.73 -17.55 5.42
N ASN A 473 -53.70 -17.79 4.62
CA ASN A 473 -53.19 -16.92 3.56
C ASN A 473 -52.55 -15.59 4.00
N GLU A 474 -52.55 -15.27 5.30
CA GLU A 474 -51.92 -14.08 5.84
C GLU A 474 -50.48 -14.36 6.27
N TRP A 475 -49.57 -13.42 5.96
CA TRP A 475 -48.19 -13.47 6.44
C TRP A 475 -48.12 -13.15 7.93
N GLN A 476 -47.49 -14.05 8.67
CA GLN A 476 -47.26 -14.00 10.11
C GLN A 476 -45.75 -13.92 10.36
N GLU A 477 -45.36 -13.19 11.39
CA GLU A 477 -43.96 -13.15 11.83
C GLU A 477 -43.71 -14.24 12.87
N PHE A 478 -42.64 -15.01 12.67
CA PHE A 478 -42.12 -15.95 13.64
C PHE A 478 -40.78 -15.45 14.14
N GLN A 479 -40.60 -15.36 15.45
CA GLN A 479 -39.32 -15.10 16.08
C GLN A 479 -39.20 -15.91 17.37
N LYS A 480 -38.05 -16.56 17.57
CA LYS A 480 -37.78 -17.31 18.80
C LYS A 480 -36.29 -17.28 19.15
N THR A 481 -36.01 -16.96 20.41
CA THR A 481 -34.68 -16.89 20.98
C THR A 481 -34.38 -18.14 21.81
N PHE A 482 -33.12 -18.59 21.75
CA PHE A 482 -32.62 -19.78 22.40
C PHE A 482 -31.30 -19.48 23.09
N THR A 483 -31.15 -19.97 24.31
CA THR A 483 -29.85 -20.03 25.00
C THR A 483 -29.33 -21.45 24.86
N VAL A 484 -28.14 -21.58 24.29
CA VAL A 484 -27.51 -22.87 23.99
C VAL A 484 -27.06 -23.54 25.28
N GLN A 485 -27.47 -24.79 25.49
CA GLN A 485 -27.21 -25.53 26.73
C GLN A 485 -25.99 -26.47 26.63
N GLU A 486 -25.37 -26.62 25.46
CA GLU A 486 -24.19 -27.45 25.27
C GLU A 486 -23.34 -26.99 24.08
N ASP A 487 -22.05 -27.29 24.12
CA ASP A 487 -21.19 -27.17 22.94
C ASP A 487 -21.67 -28.14 21.87
N PHE A 488 -21.96 -27.64 20.68
CA PHE A 488 -22.60 -28.41 19.63
C PHE A 488 -21.89 -28.22 18.28
N ALA A 489 -21.14 -29.23 17.86
CA ALA A 489 -20.51 -29.26 16.55
C ALA A 489 -21.46 -29.85 15.50
N PHE A 490 -21.58 -29.18 14.36
CA PHE A 490 -22.28 -29.73 13.20
C PHE A 490 -21.35 -30.69 12.47
N GLY A 491 -21.91 -31.82 12.02
CA GLY A 491 -21.19 -32.79 11.21
C GLY A 491 -21.23 -32.41 9.73
N GLU A 492 -20.45 -33.13 8.93
CA GLU A 492 -20.56 -33.09 7.47
C GLU A 492 -21.60 -34.13 7.04
N ASP A 493 -22.75 -33.67 6.55
CA ASP A 493 -23.87 -34.49 6.09
C ASP A 493 -24.44 -33.89 4.78
N ALA A 494 -25.17 -34.70 4.01
CA ALA A 494 -25.88 -34.22 2.81
C ALA A 494 -26.99 -33.21 3.15
N ASN A 495 -27.54 -33.28 4.37
CA ASN A 495 -28.46 -32.30 4.92
C ASN A 495 -27.72 -31.33 5.84
N TYR A 496 -27.90 -30.05 5.56
CA TYR A 496 -27.40 -28.94 6.34
C TYR A 496 -28.10 -28.71 7.70
N PRO A 497 -27.45 -27.98 8.62
CA PRO A 497 -27.91 -27.90 10.02
C PRO A 497 -29.29 -27.28 10.27
N PHE A 498 -29.73 -26.29 9.48
CA PHE A 498 -31.04 -25.66 9.67
C PHE A 498 -32.10 -26.39 8.86
N TYR A 499 -33.02 -27.07 9.55
CA TYR A 499 -34.01 -27.94 8.94
C TYR A 499 -35.43 -27.49 9.28
N ILE A 500 -36.20 -27.05 8.29
CA ILE A 500 -37.59 -26.61 8.46
C ILE A 500 -38.51 -27.50 7.62
N TYR A 501 -39.55 -28.06 8.25
CA TYR A 501 -40.33 -29.14 7.66
C TYR A 501 -41.78 -29.18 8.13
N LEU A 502 -42.59 -29.86 7.33
CA LEU A 502 -43.95 -30.26 7.64
C LEU A 502 -43.97 -31.75 7.99
N ALA A 503 -44.53 -32.10 9.16
CA ALA A 503 -44.50 -33.47 9.65
C ALA A 503 -45.52 -34.40 8.95
N LYS A 504 -46.65 -33.88 8.48
CA LYS A 504 -47.71 -34.64 7.80
C LYS A 504 -48.34 -33.81 6.66
N ASN A 505 -49.66 -33.85 6.47
CA ASN A 505 -50.34 -33.01 5.47
C ASN A 505 -50.42 -31.56 5.93
N GLY A 506 -50.59 -30.65 4.98
CA GLY A 506 -50.65 -29.22 5.18
C GLY A 506 -50.01 -28.47 4.02
N TRP A 507 -50.21 -27.16 3.97
CA TRP A 507 -49.58 -26.30 2.98
C TRP A 507 -49.14 -25.02 3.67
N VAL A 508 -47.83 -24.83 3.73
CA VAL A 508 -47.17 -23.70 4.38
C VAL A 508 -46.18 -23.04 3.43
N GLU A 509 -46.02 -21.75 3.58
CA GLU A 509 -45.02 -20.97 2.87
C GLU A 509 -44.24 -20.13 3.88
N PHE A 510 -42.94 -19.97 3.68
CA PHE A 510 -42.11 -19.07 4.47
C PHE A 510 -41.13 -18.29 3.60
N LYS A 511 -40.65 -17.16 4.11
CA LYS A 511 -39.68 -16.31 3.43
C LYS A 511 -38.85 -15.55 4.45
N GLU A 512 -37.78 -14.94 3.95
CA GLU A 512 -36.91 -14.07 4.75
C GLU A 512 -36.31 -14.79 5.99
N PRO A 513 -35.77 -16.02 5.87
CA PRO A 513 -35.18 -16.72 7.01
C PRO A 513 -33.87 -16.09 7.47
N ILE A 514 -33.80 -15.82 8.76
CA ILE A 514 -32.64 -15.21 9.41
C ILE A 514 -32.34 -15.88 10.74
N LEU A 515 -31.09 -16.31 10.92
CA LEU A 515 -30.56 -16.82 12.19
C LEU A 515 -29.42 -15.93 12.62
N VAL A 516 -29.49 -15.33 13.80
CA VAL A 516 -28.41 -14.46 14.31
C VAL A 516 -27.91 -14.95 15.66
N ARG A 517 -26.66 -14.63 15.98
CA ARG A 517 -26.07 -14.85 17.30
C ARG A 517 -26.41 -13.68 18.21
N GLY A 518 -27.64 -13.64 18.71
CA GLY A 518 -28.09 -12.58 19.60
C GLY A 518 -29.52 -12.78 20.06
N SER A 519 -30.03 -11.84 20.84
CA SER A 519 -31.39 -11.89 21.41
C SER A 519 -32.50 -11.39 20.48
N ASN A 520 -32.16 -10.84 19.31
CA ASN A 520 -33.12 -10.33 18.34
C ASN A 520 -32.55 -10.38 16.92
N THR A 521 -33.36 -10.75 15.94
CA THR A 521 -32.97 -10.76 14.51
C THR A 521 -32.97 -9.39 13.85
N GLY A 522 -33.76 -8.44 14.37
CA GLY A 522 -34.01 -7.17 13.67
C GLY A 522 -34.78 -7.39 12.34
N PRO A 523 -34.84 -6.38 11.45
CA PRO A 523 -35.41 -6.56 10.12
C PRO A 523 -34.59 -7.56 9.30
N TYR A 524 -35.25 -8.28 8.40
CA TYR A 524 -34.59 -9.24 7.52
C TYR A 524 -33.45 -8.59 6.72
N LYS A 525 -32.33 -9.30 6.63
CA LYS A 525 -31.20 -8.98 5.76
C LYS A 525 -30.55 -10.27 5.21
N PRO A 526 -30.06 -10.25 3.95
CA PRO A 526 -29.19 -11.30 3.42
C PRO A 526 -27.94 -11.48 4.29
N SER A 527 -27.26 -12.63 4.19
CA SER A 527 -26.03 -12.83 4.95
C SER A 527 -24.93 -11.93 4.41
N GLN A 528 -24.31 -11.16 5.30
CA GLN A 528 -23.15 -10.35 4.96
C GLN A 528 -21.92 -11.21 4.59
N PHE A 529 -21.97 -12.51 4.90
CA PHE A 529 -20.98 -13.50 4.50
C PHE A 529 -21.17 -14.01 3.06
N ASP A 530 -22.36 -13.86 2.46
CA ASP A 530 -22.64 -14.29 1.08
C ASP A 530 -21.72 -13.51 0.11
N ASP A 531 -21.65 -12.18 0.24
CA ASP A 531 -20.79 -11.30 -0.56
C ASP A 531 -19.30 -11.46 -0.24
N ALA A 532 -18.96 -11.63 1.04
CA ALA A 532 -17.58 -11.80 1.48
C ALA A 532 -16.98 -13.10 0.95
N PHE A 533 -17.76 -14.19 0.95
CA PHE A 533 -17.33 -15.49 0.42
C PHE A 533 -17.19 -15.44 -1.11
N ALA A 534 -18.10 -14.76 -1.81
CA ALA A 534 -18.00 -14.57 -3.26
C ALA A 534 -16.72 -13.79 -3.66
N LYS A 535 -16.39 -12.71 -2.93
CA LYS A 535 -15.17 -11.94 -3.13
C LYS A 535 -13.90 -12.74 -2.79
N THR A 536 -13.94 -13.53 -1.72
CA THR A 536 -12.79 -14.37 -1.30
C THR A 536 -12.50 -15.45 -2.34
N LYS A 537 -13.53 -16.09 -2.90
CA LYS A 537 -13.37 -17.11 -3.95
C LYS A 537 -12.84 -16.51 -5.27
N ALA A 538 -13.29 -15.30 -5.61
CA ALA A 538 -12.74 -14.57 -6.76
C ALA A 538 -11.27 -14.20 -6.54
N LEU A 539 -10.91 -13.76 -5.33
CA LEU A 539 -9.53 -13.46 -4.95
C LEU A 539 -8.64 -14.70 -4.94
N GLU A 540 -9.12 -15.83 -4.43
CA GLU A 540 -8.42 -17.12 -4.45
C GLU A 540 -8.14 -17.58 -5.89
N SER A 541 -9.10 -17.40 -6.79
CA SER A 541 -8.91 -17.71 -8.22
C SER A 541 -7.87 -16.79 -8.87
N GLN A 542 -7.87 -15.49 -8.54
CA GLN A 542 -6.86 -14.54 -9.03
C GLN A 542 -5.47 -14.83 -8.45
N MET A 543 -5.40 -15.18 -7.17
CA MET A 543 -4.15 -15.48 -6.48
C MET A 543 -3.54 -16.79 -6.99
N THR A 544 -4.36 -17.81 -7.24
CA THR A 544 -3.94 -19.07 -7.87
C THR A 544 -3.41 -18.84 -9.28
N SER A 545 -4.08 -18.00 -10.08
CA SER A 545 -3.60 -17.60 -11.41
C SER A 545 -2.23 -16.90 -11.33
N LYS A 546 -2.06 -15.96 -10.38
CA LYS A 546 -0.82 -15.19 -10.23
C LYS A 546 0.33 -16.04 -9.68
N ILE A 547 0.06 -16.98 -8.78
CA ILE A 547 1.03 -17.97 -8.30
C ILE A 547 1.46 -18.88 -9.47
N GLY A 548 0.55 -19.27 -10.35
CA GLY A 548 0.86 -20.03 -11.57
C GLY A 548 1.77 -19.27 -12.55
N GLU A 549 1.53 -17.98 -12.76
CA GLU A 549 2.41 -17.12 -13.59
C GLU A 549 3.82 -16.98 -12.98
N VAL A 550 3.89 -16.77 -11.66
CA VAL A 550 5.18 -16.62 -10.96
C VAL A 550 5.94 -17.94 -10.89
N SER A 551 5.26 -19.08 -10.71
CA SER A 551 5.89 -20.39 -10.72
C SER A 551 6.41 -20.76 -12.11
N GLY A 552 5.67 -20.42 -13.17
CA GLY A 552 6.10 -20.54 -14.57
C GLY A 552 7.38 -19.74 -14.84
N ALA A 553 7.37 -18.45 -14.49
CA ALA A 553 8.54 -17.58 -14.65
C ALA A 553 9.75 -18.06 -13.79
N THR A 554 9.50 -18.62 -12.61
CA THR A 554 10.55 -19.17 -11.74
C THR A 554 11.13 -20.47 -12.31
N ALA A 555 10.30 -21.31 -12.93
CA ALA A 555 10.76 -22.53 -13.60
C ALA A 555 11.58 -22.22 -14.86
N GLU A 556 11.16 -21.24 -15.65
CA GLU A 556 11.93 -20.72 -16.79
C GLU A 556 13.26 -20.11 -16.32
N ALA A 557 13.26 -19.32 -15.26
CA ALA A 557 14.49 -18.76 -14.68
C ALA A 557 15.44 -19.86 -14.18
N LYS A 558 14.92 -20.93 -13.55
CA LYS A 558 15.72 -22.10 -13.15
C LYS A 558 16.28 -22.86 -14.35
N GLN A 559 15.49 -23.08 -15.40
CA GLN A 559 15.98 -23.72 -16.63
C GLN A 559 17.04 -22.87 -17.35
N LEU A 560 16.85 -21.54 -17.39
CA LEU A 560 17.83 -20.62 -17.95
C LEU A 560 19.13 -20.59 -17.13
N ALA A 561 19.04 -20.68 -15.80
CA ALA A 561 20.20 -20.78 -14.91
C ALA A 561 20.94 -22.12 -15.05
N ILE A 562 20.22 -23.25 -15.15
CA ILE A 562 20.81 -24.57 -15.43
C ILE A 562 21.47 -24.58 -16.81
N GLY A 563 20.81 -23.99 -17.83
CA GLY A 563 21.38 -23.84 -19.16
C GLY A 563 22.60 -22.90 -19.20
N ALA A 564 22.63 -21.86 -18.38
CA ALA A 564 23.78 -20.98 -18.22
C ALA A 564 24.96 -21.70 -17.54
N GLN A 565 24.70 -22.51 -16.50
CA GLN A 565 25.71 -23.33 -15.84
C GLN A 565 26.29 -24.39 -16.78
N ALA A 566 25.44 -25.11 -17.51
CA ALA A 566 25.89 -26.09 -18.51
C ALA A 566 26.73 -25.46 -19.63
N ARG A 567 26.38 -24.25 -20.08
CA ARG A 567 27.18 -23.47 -21.05
C ARG A 567 28.50 -22.99 -20.45
N ALA A 568 28.53 -22.61 -19.17
CA ALA A 568 29.76 -22.25 -18.47
C ALA A 568 30.70 -23.46 -18.31
N ASP A 569 30.16 -24.63 -17.98
CA ASP A 569 30.92 -25.87 -17.84
C ASP A 569 31.44 -26.36 -19.21
N GLN A 570 30.66 -26.22 -20.29
CA GLN A 570 31.10 -26.46 -21.66
C GLN A 570 32.20 -25.48 -22.10
N ALA A 571 32.07 -24.19 -21.79
CA ALA A 571 33.09 -23.19 -22.09
C ALA A 571 34.41 -23.48 -21.35
N ALA A 572 34.35 -23.93 -20.10
CA ALA A 572 35.53 -24.36 -19.34
C ALA A 572 36.18 -25.62 -19.92
N GLY A 573 35.39 -26.57 -20.44
CA GLY A 573 35.90 -27.75 -21.15
C GLY A 573 36.57 -27.41 -22.48
N ILE A 574 35.93 -26.56 -23.30
CA ILE A 574 36.45 -26.11 -24.60
C ILE A 574 37.73 -25.27 -24.42
N SER A 575 37.79 -24.45 -23.38
CA SER A 575 39.00 -23.67 -23.03
C SER A 575 40.20 -24.57 -22.73
N ARG A 576 39.97 -25.72 -22.07
CA ARG A 576 41.03 -26.69 -21.75
C ARG A 576 41.57 -27.38 -23.01
N THR A 577 40.68 -27.79 -23.92
CA THR A 577 41.06 -28.39 -25.21
C THR A 577 41.72 -27.38 -26.16
N ALA A 578 41.33 -26.10 -26.11
CA ALA A 578 41.97 -25.04 -26.88
C ALA A 578 43.40 -24.77 -26.40
N GLN A 579 43.65 -24.88 -25.09
CA GLN A 579 44.98 -24.72 -24.48
C GLN A 579 45.91 -25.88 -24.89
N GLU A 580 45.44 -27.13 -24.86
CA GLU A 580 46.19 -28.31 -25.33
C GLU A 580 46.54 -28.25 -26.84
N LYS A 581 45.62 -27.78 -27.68
CA LYS A 581 45.88 -27.62 -29.13
C LYS A 581 46.80 -26.44 -29.46
N ALA A 582 46.80 -25.39 -28.64
CA ALA A 582 47.72 -24.26 -28.79
C ALA A 582 49.16 -24.66 -28.45
N GLU A 583 49.39 -25.50 -27.44
CA GLU A 583 50.71 -26.04 -27.09
C GLU A 583 51.26 -27.01 -28.16
N ASP A 584 50.39 -27.86 -28.75
CA ASP A 584 50.77 -28.74 -29.88
C ASP A 584 51.14 -27.95 -31.15
N ALA A 585 50.39 -26.87 -31.45
CA ALA A 585 50.68 -25.98 -32.58
C ALA A 585 51.97 -25.16 -32.38
N GLN A 586 52.26 -24.73 -31.15
CA GLN A 586 53.50 -24.03 -30.80
C GLN A 586 54.72 -24.95 -30.94
N THR A 587 54.60 -26.23 -30.59
CA THR A 587 55.66 -27.24 -30.74
C THR A 587 55.96 -27.56 -32.21
N LYS A 588 54.92 -27.65 -33.06
CA LYS A 588 55.07 -27.87 -34.51
C LYS A 588 55.62 -26.65 -35.27
N ALA A 589 55.24 -25.43 -34.86
CA ALA A 589 55.75 -24.21 -35.46
C ALA A 589 57.26 -24.00 -35.23
N ILE A 590 57.77 -24.44 -34.06
CA ILE A 590 59.21 -24.41 -33.74
C ILE A 590 59.99 -25.42 -34.61
N GLN A 591 59.41 -26.58 -34.94
CA GLN A 591 60.03 -27.56 -35.86
C GLN A 591 60.10 -27.08 -37.32
N VAL A 592 59.08 -26.34 -37.79
CA VAL A 592 59.04 -25.81 -39.16
C VAL A 592 59.96 -24.59 -39.34
N ALA A 593 60.09 -23.75 -38.32
CA ALA A 593 61.00 -22.59 -38.33
C ALA A 593 62.48 -23.00 -38.43
N GLU A 594 62.89 -24.12 -37.82
CA GLU A 594 64.27 -24.63 -37.89
C GLU A 594 64.59 -25.25 -39.26
N GLN A 595 63.59 -25.82 -39.97
CA GLN A 595 63.74 -26.32 -41.33
C GLN A 595 63.78 -25.19 -42.38
N ALA A 596 63.04 -24.10 -42.18
CA ALA A 596 63.06 -22.93 -43.06
C ALA A 596 64.39 -22.15 -43.00
N ARG A 597 65.08 -22.17 -41.84
CA ARG A 597 66.38 -21.50 -41.65
C ARG A 597 67.52 -22.14 -42.46
N GLN A 598 67.37 -23.38 -42.91
CA GLN A 598 68.36 -24.08 -43.74
C GLN A 598 68.17 -23.85 -45.26
N ALA A 599 67.01 -23.33 -45.70
CA ALA A 599 66.70 -23.11 -47.11
C ALA A 599 67.03 -21.68 -47.60
N GLN A 600 67.31 -20.75 -46.68
CA GLN A 600 67.50 -19.32 -46.99
C GLN A 600 68.98 -18.92 -47.17
N GLN A 601 69.79 -19.78 -47.79
CA GLN A 601 71.12 -19.46 -48.31
C GLN A 601 71.16 -19.75 -49.81
N SER A 602 70.55 -18.89 -50.64
CA SER A 602 71.02 -18.61 -52.02
C SER A 602 70.01 -17.74 -52.81
N ALA A 603 70.58 -16.94 -53.71
CA ALA A 603 70.00 -16.31 -54.90
C ALA A 603 69.58 -14.82 -54.80
N GLU A 604 70.50 -13.98 -55.28
CA GLU A 604 70.36 -12.57 -55.64
C GLU A 604 69.61 -12.35 -56.98
N ALA A 605 69.23 -11.07 -57.18
CA ALA A 605 69.39 -10.27 -58.41
C ALA A 605 68.22 -10.09 -59.46
N THR A 606 67.64 -8.88 -59.41
CA THR A 606 67.63 -7.83 -60.47
C THR A 606 66.51 -7.73 -61.56
N ARG A 607 65.59 -6.76 -61.33
CA ARG A 607 65.17 -5.53 -62.10
C ARG A 607 64.91 -5.53 -63.63
N THR A 608 63.86 -4.77 -64.05
CA THR A 608 63.79 -3.76 -65.17
C THR A 608 62.42 -3.02 -65.12
N GLN A 609 62.13 -1.78 -65.58
CA GLN A 609 62.67 -0.40 -65.48
C GLN A 609 61.62 0.57 -66.12
N VAL A 610 61.29 1.74 -65.52
CA VAL A 610 60.57 2.87 -66.19
C VAL A 610 61.11 4.23 -65.69
N THR A 611 61.20 5.21 -66.59
CA THR A 611 62.10 6.37 -66.61
C THR A 611 61.79 7.48 -65.61
N GLN A 612 62.83 7.97 -64.91
CA GLN A 612 62.81 8.96 -63.81
C GLN A 612 63.65 10.20 -64.18
N LEU A 613 63.25 11.39 -63.72
CA LEU A 613 64.21 12.38 -63.23
C LEU A 613 64.42 12.10 -61.74
N ALA A 614 65.68 12.15 -61.28
CA ALA A 614 66.07 11.65 -59.96
C ALA A 614 65.19 12.24 -58.83
N GLY A 615 64.36 11.39 -58.22
CA GLY A 615 63.62 11.68 -57.00
C GLY A 615 62.21 12.28 -57.12
N SER A 616 61.58 12.39 -58.30
CA SER A 616 60.19 12.89 -58.35
C SER A 616 59.32 12.28 -59.45
N TYR A 617 58.03 12.09 -59.13
CA TYR A 617 56.98 11.66 -60.05
C TYR A 617 55.81 12.66 -59.94
N ALA A 618 55.49 13.34 -61.04
CA ALA A 618 54.45 14.37 -61.07
C ALA A 618 53.57 14.23 -62.31
N ILE A 619 52.25 14.23 -62.12
CA ILE A 619 51.25 14.38 -63.19
C ILE A 619 50.58 15.74 -62.96
N GLN A 620 50.75 16.68 -63.90
CA GLN A 620 50.34 18.07 -63.75
C GLN A 620 49.53 18.55 -64.97
N ASN A 621 48.39 19.19 -64.73
CA ASN A 621 47.72 20.05 -65.70
C ASN A 621 47.91 21.51 -65.29
N LEU A 622 48.55 22.30 -66.14
CA LEU A 622 48.86 23.72 -65.93
C LEU A 622 48.00 24.60 -66.86
N ASN A 623 47.71 25.84 -66.47
CA ASN A 623 47.32 26.87 -67.44
C ASN A 623 48.58 27.57 -68.00
N SER A 624 48.40 28.40 -69.02
CA SER A 624 49.49 29.17 -69.65
C SER A 624 50.19 30.19 -68.73
N ALA A 625 49.68 30.41 -67.51
CA ALA A 625 50.28 31.27 -66.49
C ALA A 625 51.13 30.49 -65.46
N GLY A 626 51.22 29.16 -65.58
CA GLY A 626 52.04 28.32 -64.68
C GLY A 626 51.36 27.92 -63.38
N ASP A 627 50.08 28.23 -63.20
CA ASP A 627 49.30 27.78 -62.04
C ASP A 627 48.83 26.32 -62.21
N LEU A 628 48.91 25.57 -61.11
CA LEU A 628 48.57 24.14 -61.06
C LEU A 628 47.04 23.97 -60.95
N ILE A 629 46.39 23.51 -62.04
CA ILE A 629 44.93 23.33 -62.12
C ILE A 629 44.50 22.08 -61.35
N SER A 630 45.22 20.98 -61.53
CA SER A 630 45.08 19.73 -60.76
C SER A 630 46.32 18.86 -60.91
N GLY A 631 46.74 18.16 -59.86
CA GLY A 631 47.86 17.22 -59.94
C GLY A 631 48.21 16.50 -58.64
N ILE A 632 48.99 15.43 -58.78
CA ILE A 632 49.63 14.70 -57.68
C ILE A 632 51.14 14.91 -57.83
N ASN A 633 51.76 15.52 -56.82
CA ASN A 633 53.21 15.70 -56.75
C ASN A 633 53.76 14.83 -55.61
N LEU A 634 54.53 13.80 -55.96
CA LEU A 634 55.23 12.93 -55.01
C LEU A 634 56.70 13.35 -54.92
N GLY A 635 57.04 14.10 -53.87
CA GLY A 635 58.39 14.62 -53.66
C GLY A 635 59.30 13.62 -52.94
N ALA A 636 60.57 13.51 -53.34
CA ALA A 636 61.58 12.70 -52.65
C ALA A 636 61.78 13.03 -51.16
N SER A 637 61.32 14.21 -50.69
CA SER A 637 61.37 14.63 -49.29
C SER A 637 60.21 14.09 -48.43
N GLY A 638 59.29 13.30 -49.01
CA GLY A 638 58.07 12.82 -48.35
C GLY A 638 56.93 13.84 -48.28
N LEU A 639 57.15 15.06 -48.77
CA LEU A 639 56.12 16.10 -48.90
C LEU A 639 55.32 15.88 -50.18
N ASN A 640 54.24 15.11 -50.07
CA ASN A 640 53.33 14.84 -51.18
C ASN A 640 52.22 15.90 -51.20
N ARG A 641 52.02 16.54 -52.36
CA ARG A 641 50.97 17.55 -52.55
C ARG A 641 49.94 17.04 -53.55
N ILE A 642 48.71 16.88 -53.08
CA ILE A 642 47.52 16.62 -53.92
C ILE A 642 46.73 17.92 -53.99
N THR A 643 46.54 18.48 -55.18
CA THR A 643 45.83 19.76 -55.39
C THR A 643 44.80 19.57 -56.49
N GLY A 644 43.54 19.94 -56.20
CA GLY A 644 42.41 19.89 -57.12
C GLY A 644 41.15 20.41 -56.44
N ARG A 645 40.13 20.76 -57.24
CA ARG A 645 38.88 21.35 -56.74
C ARG A 645 38.01 20.39 -55.90
N ALA A 646 38.18 19.08 -56.11
CA ALA A 646 37.61 18.02 -55.29
C ALA A 646 38.59 16.83 -55.25
N THR A 647 39.06 16.48 -54.05
CA THR A 647 39.80 15.24 -53.80
C THR A 647 38.84 14.32 -53.06
N HIS A 648 38.38 13.25 -53.72
CA HIS A 648 37.52 12.25 -53.09
C HIS A 648 38.38 11.13 -52.52
N ILE A 649 38.39 11.02 -51.19
CA ILE A 649 39.04 9.93 -50.46
C ILE A 649 37.96 8.90 -50.15
N THR A 650 38.13 7.66 -50.60
CA THR A 650 37.18 6.57 -50.36
C THR A 650 37.28 6.03 -48.94
N GLY A 651 36.28 5.26 -48.49
CA GLY A 651 36.10 4.85 -47.10
C GLY A 651 37.20 3.97 -46.48
N ASP A 652 38.16 3.48 -47.27
CA ASP A 652 39.24 2.58 -46.81
C ASP A 652 40.58 3.31 -46.56
N THR A 653 40.59 4.64 -46.62
CA THR A 653 41.84 5.41 -46.49
C THR A 653 42.24 5.59 -45.03
N LEU A 654 43.37 4.99 -44.64
CA LEU A 654 44.04 5.23 -43.37
C LEU A 654 44.95 6.47 -43.48
N ILE A 655 44.87 7.38 -42.50
CA ILE A 655 45.77 8.55 -42.40
C ILE A 655 46.37 8.58 -41.00
N ASP A 656 47.67 8.34 -40.90
CA ASP A 656 48.39 8.39 -39.63
C ASP A 656 48.85 9.83 -39.32
N ASN A 657 48.59 10.31 -38.10
CA ASN A 657 49.04 11.61 -37.57
C ASN A 657 48.64 12.84 -38.40
N ALA A 658 47.41 12.88 -38.91
CA ALA A 658 46.90 14.02 -39.67
C ALA A 658 46.83 15.30 -38.82
N VAL A 659 47.41 16.40 -39.34
CA VAL A 659 47.20 17.76 -38.80
C VAL A 659 46.18 18.48 -39.66
N ILE A 660 44.95 18.61 -39.17
CA ILE A 660 43.84 19.25 -39.88
C ILE A 660 43.58 20.62 -39.25
N LYS A 661 43.82 21.71 -39.99
CA LYS A 661 43.59 23.08 -39.49
C LYS A 661 42.11 23.47 -39.41
N SER A 662 41.28 22.94 -40.31
CA SER A 662 39.83 23.16 -40.33
C SER A 662 39.14 22.06 -41.15
N ALA A 663 38.06 21.47 -40.63
CA ALA A 663 37.19 20.54 -41.38
C ALA A 663 35.75 20.63 -40.89
N MET A 664 34.78 20.45 -41.80
CA MET A 664 33.40 20.13 -41.43
C MET A 664 33.27 18.61 -41.39
N VAL A 665 33.06 18.05 -40.19
CA VAL A 665 32.94 16.60 -39.98
C VAL A 665 31.51 16.33 -39.55
N ASP A 666 30.74 15.61 -40.37
CA ASP A 666 29.35 15.24 -40.07
C ASP A 666 29.26 14.33 -38.82
N LYS A 667 30.15 13.33 -38.73
CA LYS A 667 30.27 12.44 -37.57
C LYS A 667 31.74 12.14 -37.26
N LEU A 668 32.15 12.40 -36.01
CA LEU A 668 33.48 12.06 -35.50
C LEU A 668 33.37 10.92 -34.47
N LYS A 669 34.08 9.81 -34.70
CA LYS A 669 34.26 8.73 -33.73
C LYS A 669 35.75 8.63 -33.41
N THR A 670 36.15 8.99 -32.20
CA THR A 670 37.54 8.94 -31.74
C THR A 670 37.63 8.32 -30.35
N GLY A 671 38.76 7.69 -30.02
CA GLY A 671 39.03 7.16 -28.68
C GLY A 671 39.24 8.26 -27.65
N ASN A 672 39.96 9.32 -28.02
CA ASN A 672 40.19 10.53 -27.21
C ASN A 672 39.88 11.78 -28.05
N PHE A 673 39.18 12.75 -27.47
CA PHE A 673 38.94 14.06 -28.07
C PHE A 673 39.37 15.16 -27.11
N GLU A 674 40.50 15.81 -27.40
CA GLU A 674 40.99 16.96 -26.64
C GLU A 674 40.58 18.25 -27.35
N SER A 675 39.69 19.03 -26.74
CA SER A 675 39.21 20.30 -27.29
C SER A 675 39.18 21.37 -26.22
N GLY A 676 39.64 22.59 -26.54
CA GLY A 676 39.60 23.73 -25.61
C GLY A 676 38.17 24.23 -25.34
N SER A 677 37.26 24.09 -26.29
CA SER A 677 35.83 24.38 -26.11
C SER A 677 34.98 23.64 -27.12
N VAL A 678 33.87 23.05 -26.69
CA VAL A 678 32.84 22.47 -27.56
C VAL A 678 31.59 23.34 -27.44
N THR A 679 31.17 23.98 -28.53
CA THR A 679 29.94 24.77 -28.58
C THR A 679 28.89 24.00 -29.37
N THR A 680 27.77 23.65 -28.73
CA THR A 680 26.62 22.99 -29.38
C THR A 680 25.32 23.64 -28.91
N GLN A 681 24.30 23.66 -29.77
CA GLN A 681 22.96 24.16 -29.42
C GLN A 681 22.25 23.24 -28.42
N ILE A 682 22.46 21.92 -28.49
CA ILE A 682 21.83 20.92 -27.61
C ILE A 682 22.84 19.78 -27.35
N LEU A 683 23.03 19.44 -26.06
CA LEU A 683 23.55 18.13 -25.64
C LEU A 683 22.33 17.29 -25.26
N ALA A 684 22.05 16.23 -26.02
CA ALA A 684 20.94 15.32 -25.70
C ALA A 684 21.18 14.63 -24.34
N SER A 685 20.11 14.25 -23.63
CA SER A 685 20.28 13.52 -22.36
C SER A 685 21.05 12.21 -22.60
N ASN A 686 21.98 11.86 -21.71
CA ASN A 686 22.90 10.71 -21.84
C ASN A 686 23.96 10.83 -22.95
N ALA A 687 24.11 11.97 -23.62
CA ALA A 687 25.19 12.18 -24.59
C ALA A 687 26.59 12.18 -23.95
N VAL A 688 26.67 12.47 -22.64
CA VAL A 688 27.87 12.33 -21.81
C VAL A 688 27.48 11.49 -20.60
N THR A 689 28.13 10.34 -20.40
CA THR A 689 27.87 9.48 -19.23
C THR A 689 28.54 10.06 -17.99
N ALA A 690 27.86 9.99 -16.84
CA ALA A 690 28.27 10.68 -15.61
C ALA A 690 29.64 10.25 -15.07
N ASP A 691 30.10 9.03 -15.38
CA ASP A 691 31.42 8.53 -15.01
C ASP A 691 32.58 9.16 -15.80
N LYS A 692 32.28 9.90 -16.88
CA LYS A 692 33.26 10.59 -17.73
C LYS A 692 33.28 12.10 -17.54
N LEU A 693 32.48 12.63 -16.61
CA LEU A 693 32.40 14.05 -16.31
C LEU A 693 33.03 14.33 -14.95
N LEU A 694 34.18 15.00 -14.93
CA LEU A 694 34.84 15.40 -13.69
C LEU A 694 34.13 16.64 -13.11
N VAL A 695 33.22 16.42 -12.16
CA VAL A 695 32.47 17.49 -11.50
C VAL A 695 33.32 18.08 -10.37
N ASP A 696 33.96 19.21 -10.61
CA ASP A 696 34.70 19.95 -9.59
C ASP A 696 33.81 20.95 -8.82
N SER A 697 34.33 21.51 -7.74
CA SER A 697 33.60 22.49 -6.91
C SER A 697 33.22 23.77 -7.69
N ALA A 698 33.97 24.13 -8.74
CA ALA A 698 33.67 25.31 -9.55
C ALA A 698 32.45 25.08 -10.46
N LEU A 699 32.33 23.89 -11.05
CA LEU A 699 31.18 23.47 -11.83
C LEU A 699 29.93 23.34 -10.96
N ILE A 700 30.06 22.76 -9.76
CA ILE A 700 28.97 22.70 -8.77
C ILE A 700 28.52 24.12 -8.38
N ASN A 701 29.44 25.02 -8.06
CA ASN A 701 29.09 26.40 -7.68
C ASN A 701 28.37 27.16 -8.81
N LYS A 702 28.72 26.91 -10.08
CA LYS A 702 27.98 27.47 -11.22
C LYS A 702 26.55 26.92 -11.29
N PHE A 703 26.33 25.64 -11.05
CA PHE A 703 24.99 25.04 -10.99
C PHE A 703 24.17 25.49 -9.76
N VAL A 704 24.83 25.70 -8.62
CA VAL A 704 24.21 26.07 -7.34
C VAL A 704 23.93 27.58 -7.23
N SER A 705 24.58 28.41 -8.06
CA SER A 705 24.35 29.87 -8.09
C SER A 705 22.96 30.28 -8.59
N ASN A 706 22.20 29.37 -9.22
CA ASN A 706 20.85 29.63 -9.69
C ASN A 706 19.82 29.28 -8.59
N GLN A 707 19.44 30.27 -7.79
CA GLN A 707 18.55 30.10 -6.62
C GLN A 707 17.22 29.40 -6.94
N ALA A 708 16.72 29.47 -8.17
CA ALA A 708 15.50 28.79 -8.60
C ALA A 708 15.64 27.25 -8.61
N PHE A 709 16.78 26.74 -9.09
CA PHE A 709 17.06 25.30 -9.17
C PHE A 709 17.26 24.68 -7.77
N ILE A 710 17.90 25.42 -6.85
CA ILE A 710 18.06 25.00 -5.46
C ILE A 710 16.73 24.99 -4.70
N ARG A 711 15.80 25.92 -4.98
CA ARG A 711 14.44 25.88 -4.40
C ARG A 711 13.69 24.62 -4.80
N GLU A 712 13.85 24.17 -6.03
CA GLU A 712 13.18 22.97 -6.55
C GLU A 712 13.77 21.68 -5.96
N LEU A 713 15.10 21.59 -5.82
CA LEU A 713 15.76 20.47 -5.15
C LEU A 713 15.50 20.43 -3.63
N THR A 714 15.45 21.59 -2.97
CA THR A 714 15.16 21.71 -1.53
C THR A 714 13.68 21.43 -1.24
N SER A 715 12.77 21.79 -2.17
CA SER A 715 11.34 21.42 -2.14
C SER A 715 11.13 19.91 -2.21
N GLN A 716 11.86 19.19 -3.07
CA GLN A 716 11.78 17.73 -3.15
C GLN A 716 12.30 17.05 -1.88
N LYS A 717 13.37 17.59 -1.25
CA LYS A 717 13.90 17.07 0.02
C LYS A 717 12.95 17.32 1.21
N ALA A 718 12.23 18.45 1.20
CA ALA A 718 11.18 18.76 2.18
C ALA A 718 9.97 17.80 2.06
N PHE A 719 9.60 17.39 0.84
CA PHE A 719 8.53 16.43 0.60
C PHE A 719 8.89 15.00 1.07
N ILE A 720 10.16 14.60 0.92
CA ILE A 720 10.64 13.29 1.43
C ILE A 720 10.71 13.28 2.97
N THR A 721 10.95 14.43 3.62
CA THR A 721 10.99 14.53 5.09
C THR A 721 9.57 14.56 5.71
N GLN A 722 8.55 14.99 4.97
CA GLN A 722 7.13 14.91 5.41
C GLN A 722 6.57 13.47 5.50
N LEU A 723 7.27 12.48 4.96
CA LEU A 723 6.97 11.07 5.19
C LEU A 723 7.51 10.54 6.54
N ALA A 724 8.21 11.35 7.35
CA ALA A 724 8.88 10.87 8.57
C ALA A 724 9.04 11.82 9.79
N SER A 725 8.20 12.84 10.05
CA SER A 725 8.11 13.49 11.38
C SER A 725 6.64 13.71 11.78
N ILE A 726 6.11 13.18 12.89
CA ILE A 726 6.32 13.52 14.31
C ILE A 726 6.20 15.05 14.51
N ASP A 727 4.99 15.49 14.89
CA ASP A 727 4.50 16.85 15.18
C ASP A 727 4.00 17.73 14.01
N PHE A 728 2.73 18.16 14.12
CA PHE A 728 1.99 19.02 13.19
C PHE A 728 1.62 20.33 13.91
N SER A 729 2.10 21.48 13.43
CA SER A 729 1.78 22.81 13.97
C SER A 729 0.95 23.60 12.95
N ALA A 730 -0.29 23.94 13.30
CA ALA A 730 -1.19 24.72 12.46
C ALA A 730 -1.99 25.72 13.32
N GLU A 731 -2.11 26.96 12.85
CA GLU A 731 -2.89 28.00 13.53
C GLU A 731 -4.41 27.78 13.38
N HIS A 732 -4.83 27.22 12.23
CA HIS A 732 -6.23 26.93 11.93
C HIS A 732 -6.34 25.55 11.27
N ILE A 733 -7.15 24.67 11.86
CA ILE A 733 -7.55 23.39 11.26
C ILE A 733 -9.07 23.46 11.08
N LYS A 734 -9.53 23.46 9.83
CA LYS A 734 -10.96 23.51 9.48
C LYS A 734 -11.31 22.28 8.65
N GLY A 735 -12.27 21.51 9.15
CA GLY A 735 -12.68 20.23 8.57
C GLY A 735 -11.71 19.07 8.85
N GLY A 736 -12.07 17.88 8.38
CA GLY A 736 -11.30 16.65 8.59
C GLY A 736 -11.40 16.06 10.00
N ARG A 737 -10.55 15.08 10.32
CA ARG A 737 -10.58 14.32 11.57
C ARG A 737 -9.20 14.24 12.24
N LEU A 738 -9.14 14.53 13.53
CA LEU A 738 -8.00 14.21 14.39
C LEU A 738 -8.32 12.94 15.18
N SER A 739 -7.65 11.85 14.84
CA SER A 739 -7.94 10.53 15.42
C SER A 739 -6.75 10.00 16.21
N ALA A 740 -7.01 9.47 17.40
CA ALA A 740 -6.01 8.67 18.11
C ALA A 740 -5.61 7.47 17.25
N LYS A 741 -4.35 7.04 17.33
CA LYS A 741 -3.82 5.91 16.51
C LYS A 741 -4.62 4.61 16.68
N ASN A 742 -5.22 4.42 17.86
CA ASN A 742 -6.06 3.27 18.21
C ASN A 742 -7.57 3.52 17.92
N GLY A 743 -7.94 4.67 17.37
CA GLY A 743 -9.33 5.06 17.09
C GLY A 743 -10.20 5.35 18.32
N SER A 744 -9.67 5.32 19.55
CA SER A 744 -10.50 5.48 20.76
C SER A 744 -11.04 6.89 20.96
N THR A 745 -10.45 7.87 20.27
CA THR A 745 -10.83 9.28 20.31
C THR A 745 -10.78 9.84 18.91
N VAL A 746 -11.86 10.52 18.49
CA VAL A 746 -11.94 11.23 17.22
C VAL A 746 -12.51 12.62 17.44
N PHE A 747 -11.72 13.65 17.11
CA PHE A 747 -12.23 15.00 16.94
C PHE A 747 -12.63 15.17 15.47
N ASP A 748 -13.93 15.10 15.21
CA ASP A 748 -14.51 15.31 13.89
C ASP A 748 -14.83 16.80 13.72
N LEU A 749 -13.99 17.51 12.98
CA LEU A 749 -14.09 18.95 12.76
C LEU A 749 -15.08 19.31 11.64
N ASP A 750 -15.51 18.33 10.85
CA ASP A 750 -16.58 18.49 9.85
C ASP A 750 -17.95 18.53 10.55
N ASN A 751 -18.15 17.65 11.53
CA ASN A 751 -19.41 17.53 12.28
C ASN A 751 -19.40 18.25 13.64
N GLY A 752 -18.25 18.80 14.06
CA GLY A 752 -18.10 19.51 15.34
C GLY A 752 -18.21 18.62 16.58
N THR A 753 -17.83 17.34 16.48
CA THR A 753 -17.99 16.36 17.58
C THR A 753 -16.65 15.84 18.13
N LEU A 754 -16.62 15.61 19.45
CA LEU A 754 -15.55 14.86 20.12
C LEU A 754 -16.10 13.50 20.56
N ASN A 755 -15.71 12.44 19.87
CA ASN A 755 -16.20 11.10 20.13
C ASN A 755 -15.18 10.28 20.94
N LEU A 756 -15.64 9.68 22.03
CA LEU A 756 -14.86 8.81 22.92
C LEU A 756 -15.44 7.40 22.86
N TYR A 757 -14.70 6.46 22.26
CA TYR A 757 -15.17 5.10 21.98
C TYR A 757 -14.63 4.05 22.97
N SER A 758 -13.95 4.46 24.04
CA SER A 758 -13.43 3.57 25.08
C SER A 758 -13.86 4.01 26.48
N ASN A 759 -13.83 3.08 27.45
CA ASN A 759 -14.02 3.38 28.88
C ASN A 759 -12.84 4.15 29.51
N THR A 760 -11.79 4.43 28.72
CA THR A 760 -10.62 5.22 29.10
C THR A 760 -10.65 6.63 28.51
N GLY A 761 -11.71 6.98 27.78
CA GLY A 761 -11.91 8.33 27.25
C GLY A 761 -12.06 9.33 28.40
N THR A 762 -11.01 10.12 28.63
CA THR A 762 -10.96 11.11 29.70
C THR A 762 -10.45 12.44 29.14
N ILE A 763 -11.13 13.52 29.47
CA ILE A 763 -10.60 14.89 29.33
C ILE A 763 -10.05 15.27 30.70
N ARG A 764 -8.74 15.51 30.81
CA ARG A 764 -8.09 15.74 32.10
C ARG A 764 -7.04 16.83 32.04
N ARG A 765 -6.81 17.45 33.19
CA ARG A 765 -5.65 18.33 33.42
C ARG A 765 -4.55 17.52 34.11
N ILE A 766 -3.34 17.58 33.55
CA ILE A 766 -2.15 16.95 34.13
C ILE A 766 -1.19 18.09 34.49
N ASP A 767 -1.11 18.42 35.77
CA ASP A 767 -0.28 19.51 36.27
C ASP A 767 0.21 19.24 37.71
N ASP A 768 0.77 20.26 38.37
CA ASP A 768 1.32 20.16 39.72
C ASP A 768 0.28 20.34 40.86
N THR A 769 -0.99 20.67 40.56
CA THR A 769 -2.03 20.83 41.60
C THR A 769 -2.16 19.61 42.49
N ASN A 770 -2.54 19.79 43.76
CA ASN A 770 -2.62 18.71 44.77
C ASN A 770 -3.64 17.60 44.46
N SER A 771 -4.49 17.76 43.45
CA SER A 771 -5.52 16.81 43.05
C SER A 771 -5.64 16.75 41.54
N SER A 772 -5.99 15.59 40.98
CA SER A 772 -6.35 15.50 39.56
C SER A 772 -7.68 16.21 39.28
N GLN A 773 -7.89 16.62 38.02
CA GLN A 773 -9.15 17.17 37.53
C GLN A 773 -9.53 16.49 36.21
N PHE A 774 -10.73 15.93 36.13
CA PHE A 774 -11.12 15.13 34.97
C PHE A 774 -12.63 15.07 34.71
N ILE A 775 -12.94 14.84 33.44
CA ILE A 775 -14.24 14.41 32.93
C ILE A 775 -14.03 13.03 32.30
N LYS A 776 -14.77 12.03 32.77
CA LYS A 776 -14.65 10.66 32.30
C LYS A 776 -16.01 10.12 31.87
N LEU A 777 -16.05 9.56 30.66
CA LEU A 777 -17.21 8.89 30.10
C LEU A 777 -16.91 7.39 30.01
N MET A 778 -17.70 6.58 30.69
CA MET A 778 -17.47 5.14 30.75
C MET A 778 -18.76 4.37 30.98
N LYS A 779 -18.69 3.06 30.77
CA LYS A 779 -19.71 2.12 31.23
C LYS A 779 -19.39 1.67 32.65
N SER A 780 -20.42 1.49 33.48
CA SER A 780 -20.29 0.95 34.84
C SER A 780 -21.52 0.11 35.19
N GLY A 781 -21.36 -0.79 36.17
CA GLY A 781 -22.51 -1.42 36.81
C GLY A 781 -23.34 -0.39 37.57
N PHE A 782 -24.66 -0.43 37.42
CA PHE A 782 -25.64 0.38 38.11
C PHE A 782 -26.68 -0.49 38.81
N VAL A 783 -26.88 -0.20 40.09
CA VAL A 783 -27.78 -0.88 41.02
C VAL A 783 -28.98 0.03 41.23
N ALA A 784 -29.95 -0.05 40.32
CA ALA A 784 -31.20 0.71 40.39
C ALA A 784 -32.17 0.13 41.43
N GLU A 785 -33.24 0.85 41.78
CA GLU A 785 -34.26 0.38 42.72
C GLU A 785 -34.93 -0.91 42.21
N LYS A 786 -35.17 -0.99 40.90
CA LYS A 786 -35.96 -2.07 40.26
C LYS A 786 -35.15 -3.01 39.37
N PHE A 787 -33.86 -2.71 39.13
CA PHE A 787 -33.03 -3.50 38.23
C PHE A 787 -31.53 -3.42 38.56
N ARG A 788 -30.75 -4.21 37.82
CA ARG A 788 -29.29 -4.17 37.81
C ARG A 788 -28.87 -4.07 36.34
N ASP A 789 -28.07 -3.06 36.01
CA ASP A 789 -27.58 -2.83 34.65
C ASP A 789 -26.04 -2.83 34.67
N SER A 790 -25.42 -3.88 34.12
CA SER A 790 -23.96 -3.98 34.06
C SER A 790 -23.33 -3.06 33.01
N ASN A 791 -24.13 -2.40 32.16
CA ASN A 791 -23.70 -1.59 31.03
C ASN A 791 -24.22 -0.15 31.10
N ALA A 792 -24.65 0.30 32.27
CA ALA A 792 -25.16 1.65 32.45
C ALA A 792 -24.09 2.69 32.08
N ALA A 793 -24.54 3.78 31.49
CA ALA A 793 -23.67 4.91 31.21
C ALA A 793 -23.33 5.60 32.53
N LEU A 794 -22.04 5.82 32.77
CA LEU A 794 -21.53 6.60 33.89
C LEU A 794 -20.73 7.78 33.34
N MET A 795 -21.20 8.98 33.68
CA MET A 795 -20.45 10.21 33.51
C MET A 795 -19.91 10.66 34.87
N VAL A 796 -18.61 10.94 34.92
CA VAL A 796 -17.93 11.45 36.11
C VAL A 796 -17.35 12.81 35.79
N PHE A 797 -17.64 13.79 36.65
CA PHE A 797 -17.03 15.11 36.63
C PHE A 797 -16.46 15.39 38.01
N GLY A 798 -15.15 15.58 38.15
CA GLY A 798 -14.62 15.86 39.48
C GLY A 798 -13.12 15.90 39.60
N THR A 799 -12.69 15.78 40.85
CA THR A 799 -11.30 15.84 41.28
C THR A 799 -10.97 14.66 42.19
N ASN A 800 -9.70 14.26 42.22
CA ASN A 800 -9.24 13.23 43.14
C ASN A 800 -7.91 13.63 43.78
N HIS A 801 -7.84 13.62 45.11
CA HIS A 801 -6.61 13.94 45.84
C HIS A 801 -5.53 12.86 45.68
N ASN A 802 -5.90 11.64 45.26
CA ASN A 802 -4.93 10.59 44.99
C ASN A 802 -4.23 10.83 43.64
N LYS A 803 -2.92 11.05 43.68
CA LYS A 803 -2.07 11.32 42.51
C LYS A 803 -1.37 10.10 41.93
N ASP A 804 -1.58 8.90 42.46
CA ASP A 804 -1.01 7.69 41.84
C ASP A 804 -1.47 7.62 40.37
N PRO A 805 -0.57 7.59 39.38
CA PRO A 805 -0.93 7.55 37.96
C PRO A 805 -1.93 6.46 37.56
N LYS A 806 -2.08 5.40 38.36
CA LYS A 806 -3.07 4.33 38.16
C LYS A 806 -4.46 4.67 38.71
N GLU A 807 -4.52 5.62 39.64
CA GLU A 807 -5.70 5.94 40.45
C GLU A 807 -6.13 7.42 40.31
N VAL A 808 -5.39 8.24 39.55
CA VAL A 808 -5.68 9.67 39.33
C VAL A 808 -7.10 9.95 38.87
N GLU A 809 -7.74 9.02 38.17
CA GLU A 809 -9.11 9.15 37.66
C GLU A 809 -10.11 8.28 38.41
N ARG A 810 -9.68 7.70 39.54
CA ARG A 810 -10.53 6.85 40.34
C ARG A 810 -11.63 7.69 40.96
N HIS A 811 -12.86 7.19 40.94
CA HIS A 811 -14.04 7.94 41.39
C HIS A 811 -14.82 7.21 42.48
N ASP A 812 -14.47 5.96 42.77
CA ASP A 812 -15.08 5.08 43.78
C ASP A 812 -14.23 4.98 45.05
N ASN A 813 -13.27 5.89 45.24
CA ASN A 813 -12.39 5.91 46.40
C ASN A 813 -12.74 7.04 47.38
N LYS A 814 -12.12 7.02 48.57
CA LYS A 814 -12.37 8.00 49.64
C LYS A 814 -11.85 9.42 49.36
N THR A 815 -11.11 9.62 48.27
CA THR A 815 -10.41 10.88 47.96
C THR A 815 -11.01 11.64 46.79
N PHE A 816 -12.02 11.07 46.13
CA PHE A 816 -12.77 11.67 45.04
C PHE A 816 -13.80 12.68 45.58
N ALA A 817 -13.91 13.82 44.90
CA ALA A 817 -14.97 14.80 45.09
C ALA A 817 -15.49 15.26 43.72
N GLY A 818 -16.80 15.27 43.52
CA GLY A 818 -17.40 15.59 42.23
C GLY A 818 -18.83 15.09 42.08
N ILE A 819 -19.24 14.93 40.83
CA ILE A 819 -20.56 14.46 40.43
C ILE A 819 -20.41 13.15 39.68
N ARG A 820 -21.26 12.17 40.02
CA ARG A 820 -21.43 10.93 39.26
C ARG A 820 -22.86 10.83 38.79
N ILE A 821 -23.03 10.59 37.50
CA ILE A 821 -24.34 10.47 36.87
C ILE A 821 -24.41 9.09 36.21
N TRP A 822 -25.32 8.25 36.71
CA TRP A 822 -25.70 7.02 36.05
C TRP A 822 -26.99 7.21 35.29
N SER A 823 -27.06 6.58 34.13
CA SER A 823 -28.30 6.34 33.41
C SER A 823 -28.29 4.88 32.97
N GLY A 824 -29.26 4.10 33.46
CA GLY A 824 -29.38 2.70 33.12
C GLY A 824 -30.82 2.30 32.87
N LYS A 825 -30.98 1.10 32.32
CA LYS A 825 -32.30 0.52 32.04
C LYS A 825 -32.29 -0.97 32.31
N GLY A 826 -33.40 -1.49 32.81
CA GLY A 826 -33.55 -2.91 33.06
C GLY A 826 -34.95 -3.24 33.57
N ASN A 827 -35.40 -4.47 33.35
CA ASN A 827 -36.72 -4.95 33.80
C ASN A 827 -37.90 -4.05 33.40
N GLY A 828 -37.83 -3.39 32.23
CA GLY A 828 -38.89 -2.47 31.75
C GLY A 828 -38.97 -1.13 32.48
N ALA A 829 -37.98 -0.80 33.31
CA ALA A 829 -37.85 0.48 33.98
C ALA A 829 -36.55 1.19 33.56
N GLU A 830 -36.56 2.51 33.66
CA GLU A 830 -35.41 3.39 33.43
C GLU A 830 -35.17 4.18 34.71
N GLU A 831 -33.91 4.32 35.09
CA GLU A 831 -33.54 5.06 36.29
C GLU A 831 -32.23 5.80 36.03
N SER A 832 -32.17 7.01 36.57
CA SER A 832 -30.94 7.81 36.61
C SER A 832 -30.61 8.14 38.05
N LEU A 833 -29.33 8.02 38.39
CA LEU A 833 -28.82 8.38 39.71
C LEU A 833 -27.80 9.50 39.54
N THR A 834 -28.03 10.63 40.21
CA THR A 834 -27.05 11.71 40.32
C THR A 834 -26.55 11.78 41.76
N GLU A 835 -25.25 11.59 41.93
CA GLU A 835 -24.58 11.73 43.22
C GLU A 835 -23.72 12.99 43.24
N PHE A 836 -23.87 13.78 44.29
CA PHE A 836 -22.94 14.85 44.64
C PHE A 836 -22.04 14.35 45.77
N ILE A 837 -20.75 14.14 45.47
CA ILE A 837 -19.78 13.57 46.40
C ILE A 837 -18.82 14.65 46.86
N GLY A 838 -18.74 14.80 48.19
CA GLY A 838 -17.75 15.63 48.86
C GLY A 838 -18.06 15.72 50.35
N ASP A 839 -17.09 16.19 51.12
CA ASP A 839 -17.26 16.41 52.56
C ASP A 839 -18.34 17.48 52.84
N ARG A 840 -18.41 18.49 51.97
CA ARG A 840 -19.38 19.58 52.00
C ARG A 840 -19.91 19.87 50.60
N VAL A 841 -21.23 19.79 50.42
CA VAL A 841 -21.91 20.17 49.17
C VAL A 841 -22.79 21.38 49.45
N LEU A 842 -22.57 22.47 48.72
CA LEU A 842 -23.22 23.77 48.95
C LEU A 842 -24.16 24.09 47.79
N ILE A 843 -25.42 24.41 48.10
CA ILE A 843 -26.43 24.89 47.12
C ILE A 843 -26.84 26.30 47.52
N TYR A 844 -26.61 27.30 46.66
CA TYR A 844 -26.85 28.72 46.95
C TYR A 844 -27.13 29.55 45.69
N SER A 845 -27.76 30.71 45.87
CA SER A 845 -27.88 31.74 44.83
C SER A 845 -26.57 32.51 44.65
N ASN A 846 -26.15 32.73 43.41
CA ASN A 846 -24.93 33.48 43.10
C ASN A 846 -25.19 34.98 42.99
N ASN A 847 -25.62 35.62 44.07
CA ASN A 847 -25.87 37.06 44.17
C ASN A 847 -25.53 37.59 45.57
N GLU A 848 -25.81 38.88 45.81
CA GLU A 848 -25.59 39.53 47.11
C GLU A 848 -26.34 38.85 48.28
N ASN A 849 -27.45 38.17 47.99
CA ASN A 849 -28.21 37.37 48.95
C ASN A 849 -27.70 35.92 49.04
N ARG A 850 -26.39 35.69 48.84
CA ARG A 850 -25.81 34.36 48.92
C ARG A 850 -25.93 33.81 50.35
N SER A 851 -26.72 32.76 50.52
CA SER A 851 -26.62 31.90 51.71
C SER A 851 -26.85 30.44 51.33
N PRO A 852 -25.89 29.53 51.57
CA PRO A 852 -26.02 28.14 51.19
C PRO A 852 -26.88 27.28 52.11
N TRP A 853 -27.57 26.32 51.50
CA TRP A 853 -27.76 25.01 52.11
C TRP A 853 -26.46 24.22 52.02
N ASN A 854 -25.92 23.78 53.16
CA ASN A 854 -24.71 22.97 53.23
C ASN A 854 -25.06 21.55 53.68
N PHE A 855 -24.87 20.59 52.78
CA PHE A 855 -24.87 19.17 53.11
C PHE A 855 -23.48 18.81 53.60
N HIS A 856 -23.31 18.73 54.93
CA HIS A 856 -22.05 18.45 55.58
C HIS A 856 -22.04 17.02 56.08
N ASN A 857 -21.16 16.20 55.51
CA ASN A 857 -21.02 14.79 55.87
C ASN A 857 -19.79 14.56 56.75
N ASN A 858 -19.90 13.60 57.68
CA ASN A 858 -18.77 13.02 58.42
C ASN A 858 -17.90 14.02 59.21
N ILE A 859 -18.55 14.87 60.03
CA ILE A 859 -17.86 15.63 61.09
C ILE A 859 -17.29 14.63 62.12
N ASP A 860 -16.28 15.02 62.93
CA ASP A 860 -15.53 14.22 63.93
C ASP A 860 -16.35 13.32 64.91
N GLY A 861 -17.67 13.26 64.81
CA GLY A 861 -18.57 12.33 65.51
C GLY A 861 -19.42 11.41 64.61
N LYS A 862 -19.08 11.21 63.33
CA LYS A 862 -19.87 10.43 62.33
C LYS A 862 -21.31 10.96 62.13
N GLN A 863 -21.48 12.27 62.26
CA GLN A 863 -22.75 12.95 62.07
C GLN A 863 -22.81 13.60 60.68
N THR A 864 -23.99 13.58 60.07
CA THR A 864 -24.30 14.28 58.82
C THR A 864 -25.36 15.34 59.08
N TYR A 865 -25.20 16.52 58.49
CA TYR A 865 -26.07 17.66 58.68
C TYR A 865 -26.52 18.25 57.35
N LEU A 866 -27.81 18.61 57.28
CA LEU A 866 -28.31 19.61 56.34
C LEU A 866 -28.34 20.95 57.09
N LEU A 867 -27.38 21.81 56.81
CA LEU A 867 -27.17 23.07 57.52
C LEU A 867 -27.66 24.25 56.68
N PRO A 868 -28.69 24.99 57.12
CA PRO A 868 -28.94 26.31 56.58
C PRO A 868 -27.87 27.27 57.10
N MET A 869 -27.08 27.88 56.21
CA MET A 869 -26.00 28.78 56.63
C MET A 869 -26.52 30.11 57.20
N ASN A 870 -27.77 30.49 56.85
CA ASN A 870 -28.44 31.70 57.32
C ASN A 870 -27.56 32.98 57.26
N GLN A 871 -26.75 33.10 56.22
CA GLN A 871 -25.91 34.26 55.95
C GLN A 871 -26.71 35.36 55.26
N ASN A 872 -26.21 36.60 55.27
CA ASN A 872 -26.79 37.73 54.54
C ASN A 872 -28.29 37.94 54.84
N SER A 873 -28.71 37.68 56.08
CA SER A 873 -30.11 37.76 56.52
C SER A 873 -31.09 36.87 55.75
N VAL A 874 -30.60 35.88 54.99
CA VAL A 874 -31.42 34.92 54.25
C VAL A 874 -31.91 33.82 55.17
N LYS A 875 -33.22 33.66 55.25
CA LYS A 875 -33.87 32.58 56.01
C LYS A 875 -34.08 31.36 55.11
N HIS A 876 -33.79 30.19 55.65
CA HIS A 876 -33.97 28.92 54.96
C HIS A 876 -35.27 28.26 55.43
N TYR A 877 -36.12 27.90 54.48
CA TYR A 877 -37.40 27.26 54.75
C TYR A 877 -37.40 25.84 54.16
N ILE A 878 -37.93 24.88 54.91
CA ILE A 878 -38.28 23.55 54.40
C ILE A 878 -39.78 23.60 54.11
N GLY A 879 -40.12 23.83 52.84
CA GLY A 879 -41.49 24.12 52.36
C GLY A 879 -41.75 25.61 52.12
N ARG A 880 -42.88 25.91 51.49
CA ARG A 880 -43.39 27.27 51.19
C ARG A 880 -44.85 27.36 51.65
N GLY A 881 -45.39 28.57 51.83
CA GLY A 881 -46.75 28.79 52.35
C GLY A 881 -47.90 28.21 51.50
N ASP A 882 -47.61 27.72 50.31
CA ASP A 882 -48.51 27.06 49.35
C ASP A 882 -48.04 25.63 48.98
N PHE A 883 -46.85 25.22 49.43
CA PHE A 883 -46.29 23.88 49.23
C PHE A 883 -45.61 23.42 50.52
N PHE A 884 -46.38 22.79 51.40
CA PHE A 884 -45.91 22.31 52.70
C PHE A 884 -45.25 20.95 52.58
N LEU A 885 -44.33 20.64 53.49
CA LEU A 885 -43.86 19.28 53.70
C LEU A 885 -45.05 18.44 54.22
N GLU A 886 -45.50 17.44 53.46
CA GLU A 886 -46.70 16.67 53.80
C GLU A 886 -46.55 15.85 55.09
N ALA A 887 -45.38 15.23 55.31
CA ALA A 887 -45.08 14.45 56.50
C ALA A 887 -43.57 14.44 56.80
N LEU A 888 -43.21 14.37 58.08
CA LEU A 888 -41.84 14.17 58.53
C LEU A 888 -41.75 12.89 59.37
N TYR A 889 -41.03 11.89 58.87
CA TYR A 889 -40.72 10.68 59.62
C TYR A 889 -39.39 10.87 60.35
N SER A 890 -39.45 11.20 61.64
CA SER A 890 -38.27 11.35 62.50
C SER A 890 -38.43 10.63 63.83
N ARG A 891 -37.32 10.11 64.39
CA ARG A 891 -37.31 9.55 65.75
C ARG A 891 -37.38 10.63 66.85
N LYS A 892 -36.83 11.82 66.59
CA LYS A 892 -36.79 12.96 67.54
C LYS A 892 -36.87 14.28 66.78
N VAL A 893 -37.47 15.30 67.37
CA VAL A 893 -37.50 16.66 66.81
C VAL A 893 -37.08 17.62 67.92
N PHE A 894 -35.92 18.27 67.78
CA PHE A 894 -35.38 19.13 68.83
C PHE A 894 -35.69 20.61 68.59
N LEU A 895 -36.08 21.32 69.64
CA LEU A 895 -36.21 22.78 69.64
C LEU A 895 -34.86 23.45 69.93
N ALA A 896 -34.78 24.78 69.73
CA ALA A 896 -33.54 25.56 69.89
C ALA A 896 -32.87 25.46 71.28
N ASN A 897 -33.61 25.05 72.31
CA ASN A 897 -33.09 24.82 73.66
C ASN A 897 -32.63 23.37 73.91
N GLY A 898 -32.54 22.55 72.85
CA GLY A 898 -32.02 21.17 72.92
C GLY A 898 -33.01 20.13 73.45
N LYS A 899 -34.28 20.49 73.68
CA LYS A 899 -35.30 19.54 74.14
C LYS A 899 -36.07 18.94 72.97
N ASP A 900 -36.35 17.65 73.07
CA ASP A 900 -37.17 16.91 72.11
C ASP A 900 -38.66 17.29 72.28
N VAL A 901 -39.33 17.58 71.17
CA VAL A 901 -40.76 17.91 71.11
C VAL A 901 -41.59 16.75 71.67
N GLY A 902 -41.21 15.51 71.38
CA GLY A 902 -41.87 14.33 71.93
C GLY A 902 -41.81 14.29 73.46
N ALA A 903 -40.66 14.62 74.04
CA ALA A 903 -40.50 14.73 75.49
C ALA A 903 -41.33 15.89 76.07
N TYR A 904 -41.36 17.04 75.40
CA TYR A 904 -42.21 18.17 75.81
C TYR A 904 -43.70 17.82 75.80
N LEU A 905 -44.17 17.15 74.75
CA LEU A 905 -45.57 16.70 74.64
C LEU A 905 -45.90 15.65 75.70
N TRP A 906 -44.95 14.76 76.00
CA TRP A 906 -45.09 13.76 77.06
C TRP A 906 -45.12 14.39 78.46
N ASP A 907 -44.27 15.37 78.75
CA ASP A 907 -44.29 16.14 80.00
C ASP A 907 -45.63 16.86 80.17
N LEU A 908 -46.16 17.48 79.10
CA LEU A 908 -47.47 18.12 79.12
C LEU A 908 -48.59 17.09 79.41
N LEU A 909 -48.55 15.93 78.75
CA LEU A 909 -49.55 14.87 78.92
C LEU A 909 -49.51 14.27 80.34
N THR A 910 -48.32 14.12 80.93
CA THR A 910 -48.16 13.65 82.32
C THR A 910 -48.59 14.71 83.34
N CYS A 911 -48.35 16.00 83.09
CA CYS A 911 -48.93 17.08 83.89
C CYS A 911 -50.46 17.02 83.92
N PHE A 912 -51.11 16.82 82.76
CA PHE A 912 -52.57 16.60 82.71
C PHE A 912 -53.00 15.35 83.48
N GLY A 913 -52.22 14.27 83.41
CA GLY A 913 -52.43 13.07 84.23
C GLY A 913 -52.37 13.34 85.74
N MET A 914 -51.40 14.15 86.19
CA MET A 914 -51.30 14.56 87.60
C MET A 914 -52.49 15.43 88.03
N MET A 915 -52.93 16.36 87.19
CA MET A 915 -54.12 17.17 87.45
C MET A 915 -55.38 16.30 87.59
N VAL A 916 -55.51 15.25 86.78
CA VAL A 916 -56.57 14.25 86.91
C VAL A 916 -56.45 13.48 88.23
N ARG A 917 -55.25 13.01 88.59
CA ARG A 917 -54.97 12.27 89.83
C ARG A 917 -55.32 13.07 91.09
N HIS A 918 -55.01 14.36 91.08
CA HIS A 918 -55.24 15.27 92.22
C HIS A 918 -56.59 16.00 92.19
N GLY A 919 -57.52 15.58 91.31
CA GLY A 919 -58.89 16.10 91.28
C GLY A 919 -59.04 17.53 90.76
N MET A 920 -58.00 18.09 90.12
CA MET A 920 -58.04 19.43 89.52
C MET A 920 -58.85 19.47 88.21
N ILE A 921 -59.10 18.31 87.59
CA ILE A 921 -60.03 18.17 86.46
C ILE A 921 -61.29 17.44 86.94
N THR A 922 -62.37 18.19 87.14
CA THR A 922 -63.65 17.71 87.69
C THR A 922 -64.64 17.25 86.63
N ASN A 923 -64.45 17.64 85.36
CA ASN A 923 -65.28 17.20 84.25
C ASN A 923 -64.97 15.74 83.87
N THR A 924 -65.92 14.84 84.11
CA THR A 924 -65.79 13.39 83.92
C THR A 924 -65.40 12.98 82.50
N THR A 925 -65.90 13.69 81.48
CA THR A 925 -65.61 13.40 80.07
C THR A 925 -64.15 13.67 79.73
N ILE A 926 -63.64 14.84 80.14
CA ILE A 926 -62.24 15.24 79.92
C ILE A 926 -61.30 14.30 80.70
N LYS A 927 -61.66 13.99 81.95
CA LYS A 927 -60.94 13.06 82.81
C LYS A 927 -60.77 11.68 82.16
N ASN A 928 -61.86 11.10 81.65
CA ASN A 928 -61.84 9.78 81.01
C ASN A 928 -61.03 9.79 79.70
N HIS A 929 -61.08 10.87 78.93
CA HIS A 929 -60.30 11.01 77.70
C HIS A 929 -58.78 11.02 77.97
N ILE A 930 -58.32 11.86 78.91
CA ILE A 930 -56.90 11.94 79.29
C ILE A 930 -56.41 10.61 79.86
N GLN A 931 -57.18 9.98 80.76
CA GLN A 931 -56.86 8.67 81.33
C GLN A 931 -56.81 7.58 80.26
N GLY A 932 -57.73 7.61 79.28
CA GLY A 932 -57.75 6.66 78.16
C GLY A 932 -56.49 6.73 77.30
N ILE A 933 -56.02 7.94 76.98
CA ILE A 933 -54.77 8.14 76.25
C ILE A 933 -53.58 7.62 77.07
N LEU A 934 -53.47 8.00 78.35
CA LEU A 934 -52.37 7.57 79.22
C LEU A 934 -52.31 6.05 79.40
N ASN A 935 -53.46 5.40 79.61
CA ASN A 935 -53.56 3.95 79.71
C ASN A 935 -53.10 3.27 78.40
N GLY A 936 -53.44 3.85 77.24
CA GLY A 936 -53.04 3.35 75.92
C GLY A 936 -51.51 3.34 75.70
N TYR A 937 -50.78 4.23 76.37
CA TYR A 937 -49.31 4.27 76.39
C TYR A 937 -48.69 3.54 77.60
N GLY A 938 -49.48 2.76 78.34
CA GLY A 938 -49.00 1.97 79.49
C GLY A 938 -48.74 2.79 80.76
N PHE A 939 -49.11 4.06 80.78
CA PHE A 939 -48.99 4.91 81.96
C PHE A 939 -50.17 4.64 82.90
N ARG A 940 -49.92 3.89 83.98
CA ARG A 940 -50.90 3.66 85.05
C ARG A 940 -50.75 4.76 86.09
N ILE A 941 -51.80 5.56 86.27
CA ILE A 941 -51.88 6.63 87.28
C ILE A 941 -52.05 6.05 88.69
#